data_AF-A0A1G3ZJU6-F1
#
_entry.id   AF-A0A1G3ZJU6-F1
#
_cell.length_a   1.000
_cell.length_b   1.000
_cell.length_c   1.000
_cell.angle_alpha   90.00
_cell.angle_beta   90.00
_cell.angle_gamma   90.00
#
_symmetry.space_group_name_H-M   'P 1'
#
loop_
_entity.id
_entity.type
_entity.pdbx_description
1 polymer ?
#
loop_
_entity_poly.entity_id
_entity_poly.type
_entity_poly.pdbx_seq_one_letter_code
_entity_poly.pdbx_strand_id
1 'polypeptide(L)'
;MMKTTVAILMVVFAFAADGASGGELKRYPIPAKCIQAESGRCYIASMDFGEEGDKDTGNKSGLLLFEDGKPLGPARAMHKDIREKGGGRYSHWTRDGLYMSASDNSDPRKNGRKYEVASTNAESELAGPIQLPSTPKRHVEVIRASRHEYTLRLSGNLDYENSHTRFNTGFTIAFQPNVSLTIANTGDRPVAWPKLVANGVRDWSTYESLLSDFTRGATNDQEHALFIWQTARENRYHCSPLFPDNEFHDPVKIFNSYGLSLCDDMGNCGCSLFKHAGLGKPKYSIDPKTRSLHGHVMCEAVVDDRHQFLDIDESVFYLDRENERPVSGDACARDHDLVRREVHYGPVFGGWADSEGSAAIFGKDDGAGQSFLRGHEMRYTLRPGERVVFRWDNIGKYAAHSEKWDQEPPFYGNSKFIYVPRIEAGATAGALMYAVNTPWAICGGTLRAKFIGGNAEDKFALDVRLDGKKVTRVWEGASRGPLKANVVIDDALQPRRAPAKYHYEVIVTVPSGEAKLKSLEIETDVMAAPLSLPRLRRGENKFAYTDQQDGPHEVTITQEWRECDTLKPPLPPTTPEYPAAGATIRDSMVTFKWPATDGARAWHIQVSQREDFRIPYRPSYDVVIRDRQWCVPYTGMFAPDTTYHWRVRARDKRGIWSEWSSAWTFRWEGPRTPLNVRAEPRDGDLVLRWEPNPRGSRPVTYDFYGSNEKGFSVHKTAYDSYARGRVPANFLGRTAGTEMRVVSPTPSHANMNKCYYRVVAVDANGSESICSDFAEMPHPSFWSKPPATAKAGVPFSYQAGVIRSLGDAQHRYEPKGNGFWEAEELKFALRKAPAWLKLDAKTGLLTGTPDASGKCRVEIEVRTQFGDVAAQQFELAIK
;
A
#
# COMPACT_ATOMS: atom_id res chain seq x y z
N MET A 1 -46.88 -32.07 -56.05
CA MET A 1 -46.26 -33.37 -56.34
C MET A 1 -44.82 -33.33 -55.87
N MET A 2 -44.39 -34.41 -55.20
CA MET A 2 -43.03 -34.86 -54.89
C MET A 2 -42.13 -34.07 -53.90
N LYS A 3 -41.89 -34.78 -52.78
CA LYS A 3 -40.86 -34.63 -51.76
C LYS A 3 -39.47 -34.90 -52.32
N THR A 4 -38.43 -34.22 -51.80
CA THR A 4 -37.16 -34.90 -51.46
C THR A 4 -36.46 -34.18 -50.31
N THR A 5 -36.22 -34.92 -49.24
CA THR A 5 -35.52 -34.53 -48.01
C THR A 5 -34.02 -34.81 -48.19
N VAL A 6 -33.14 -33.86 -47.87
CA VAL A 6 -31.70 -34.09 -47.72
C VAL A 6 -31.33 -33.81 -46.27
N ALA A 7 -30.88 -34.85 -45.58
CA ALA A 7 -30.41 -34.83 -44.21
C ALA A 7 -28.99 -34.24 -44.15
N ILE A 8 -28.78 -33.28 -43.25
CA ILE A 8 -27.47 -32.70 -42.93
C ILE A 8 -26.78 -33.60 -41.89
N LEU A 9 -25.63 -34.13 -42.27
CA LEU A 9 -24.75 -34.97 -41.46
C LEU A 9 -24.11 -34.13 -40.34
N MET A 10 -24.50 -34.37 -39.08
CA MET A 10 -23.76 -33.88 -37.91
C MET A 10 -22.46 -34.68 -37.76
N VAL A 11 -21.33 -34.03 -37.98
CA VAL A 11 -20.01 -34.57 -37.60
C VAL A 11 -19.82 -34.28 -36.11
N VAL A 12 -20.01 -35.31 -35.29
CA VAL A 12 -19.60 -35.34 -33.88
C VAL A 12 -18.09 -35.60 -33.86
N PHE A 13 -17.30 -34.61 -33.45
CA PHE A 13 -15.91 -34.84 -33.08
C PHE A 13 -15.86 -35.59 -31.75
N ALA A 14 -15.65 -36.90 -31.83
CA ALA A 14 -15.22 -37.71 -30.70
C ALA A 14 -13.73 -37.43 -30.42
N PHE A 15 -13.42 -36.91 -29.24
CA PHE A 15 -12.05 -36.88 -28.74
C PHE A 15 -11.59 -38.31 -28.47
N ALA A 16 -10.55 -38.75 -29.19
CA ALA A 16 -9.82 -39.95 -28.84
C ALA A 16 -9.09 -39.71 -27.50
N ALA A 17 -9.33 -40.60 -26.54
CA ALA A 17 -8.66 -40.64 -25.26
C ALA A 17 -7.26 -41.20 -25.45
N ASP A 18 -6.26 -40.31 -25.50
CA ASP A 18 -4.89 -40.66 -25.15
C ASP A 18 -4.67 -40.32 -23.67
N GLY A 19 -4.14 -41.30 -22.94
CA GLY A 19 -3.98 -41.28 -21.48
C GLY A 19 -2.98 -40.23 -21.01
N ALA A 20 -3.50 -39.06 -20.64
CA ALA A 20 -3.00 -38.23 -19.56
C ALA A 20 -4.20 -37.92 -18.68
N SER A 21 -4.12 -38.19 -17.37
CA SER A 21 -5.16 -37.80 -16.42
C SER A 21 -5.31 -36.28 -16.46
N GLY A 22 -6.27 -35.78 -17.24
CA GLY A 22 -6.59 -34.35 -17.33
C GLY A 22 -7.15 -33.87 -16.00
N GLY A 23 -6.28 -33.32 -15.16
CA GLY A 23 -6.69 -32.65 -13.92
C GLY A 23 -7.62 -31.48 -14.24
N GLU A 24 -8.65 -31.29 -13.43
CA GLU A 24 -9.51 -30.11 -13.51
C GLU A 24 -8.64 -28.84 -13.35
N LEU A 25 -8.77 -27.88 -14.27
CA LEU A 25 -8.05 -26.61 -14.16
C LEU A 25 -8.47 -25.91 -12.88
N LYS A 26 -7.49 -25.49 -12.08
CA LYS A 26 -7.75 -24.73 -10.86
C LYS A 26 -8.38 -23.39 -11.22
N ARG A 27 -9.51 -23.08 -10.57
CA ARG A 27 -10.31 -21.88 -10.81
C ARG A 27 -10.07 -20.84 -9.72
N TYR A 28 -10.06 -19.58 -10.11
CA TYR A 28 -9.79 -18.44 -9.25
C TYR A 28 -11.01 -17.52 -9.24
N PRO A 29 -11.58 -17.20 -8.08
CA PRO A 29 -12.72 -16.29 -8.03
C PRO A 29 -12.30 -14.90 -8.52
N ILE A 30 -13.15 -14.27 -9.33
CA ILE A 30 -13.09 -12.83 -9.59
C ILE A 30 -13.89 -12.15 -8.48
N PRO A 31 -13.28 -11.38 -7.56
CA PRO A 31 -14.02 -10.66 -6.54
C PRO A 31 -15.00 -9.66 -7.17
N ALA A 32 -16.21 -9.55 -6.64
CA ALA A 32 -17.21 -8.62 -7.19
C ALA A 32 -16.71 -7.16 -7.25
N LYS A 33 -15.84 -6.75 -6.31
CA LYS A 33 -15.18 -5.43 -6.28
C LYS A 33 -14.25 -5.18 -7.47
N CYS A 34 -13.72 -6.23 -8.09
CA CYS A 34 -12.89 -6.14 -9.30
C CYS A 34 -13.73 -5.93 -10.55
N ILE A 35 -15.07 -6.07 -10.48
CA ILE A 35 -15.97 -5.97 -11.62
C ILE A 35 -16.61 -4.58 -11.62
N GLN A 36 -16.38 -3.82 -12.68
CA GLN A 36 -16.99 -2.50 -12.89
C GLN A 36 -17.97 -2.56 -14.07
N ALA A 37 -19.06 -1.80 -13.96
CA ALA A 37 -19.95 -1.62 -15.09
C ALA A 37 -19.22 -0.88 -16.20
N GLU A 38 -19.37 -1.40 -17.41
CA GLU A 38 -18.99 -0.71 -18.63
C GLU A 38 -20.29 -0.26 -19.31
N SER A 39 -20.33 -0.29 -20.63
CA SER A 39 -21.45 0.13 -21.45
C SER A 39 -22.35 -1.06 -21.78
N GLY A 40 -23.66 -0.80 -21.87
CA GLY A 40 -24.64 -1.81 -22.23
C GLY A 40 -24.63 -3.01 -21.28
N ARG A 41 -24.42 -4.21 -21.82
CA ARG A 41 -24.35 -5.49 -21.08
C ARG A 41 -22.93 -5.85 -20.62
N CYS A 42 -21.94 -5.00 -20.90
CA CYS A 42 -20.54 -5.28 -20.65
C CYS A 42 -20.10 -4.80 -19.26
N TYR A 43 -19.21 -5.59 -18.67
CA TYR A 43 -18.51 -5.30 -17.44
C TYR A 43 -17.02 -5.53 -17.65
N ILE A 44 -16.17 -4.80 -16.92
CA ILE A 44 -14.72 -5.02 -16.93
C ILE A 44 -14.35 -5.59 -15.56
N ALA A 45 -13.83 -6.81 -15.56
CA ALA A 45 -13.12 -7.38 -14.42
C ALA A 45 -11.65 -6.98 -14.48
N SER A 46 -11.13 -6.38 -13.41
CA SER A 46 -9.75 -5.90 -13.30
C SER A 46 -8.98 -6.58 -12.18
N MET A 47 -8.09 -7.50 -12.54
CA MET A 47 -7.13 -8.19 -11.66
C MET A 47 -6.08 -8.88 -12.52
N ASP A 48 -4.93 -9.26 -11.96
CA ASP A 48 -3.90 -10.02 -12.69
C ASP A 48 -4.43 -11.42 -13.08
N PHE A 49 -4.71 -11.62 -14.38
CA PHE A 49 -5.16 -12.87 -14.97
C PHE A 49 -4.00 -13.80 -15.37
N GLY A 50 -2.78 -13.49 -14.94
CA GLY A 50 -1.63 -14.38 -14.98
C GLY A 50 -0.95 -14.54 -16.35
N GLU A 51 -1.58 -14.06 -17.42
CA GLU A 51 -1.05 -14.08 -18.78
C GLU A 51 -1.50 -12.83 -19.53
N GLU A 52 -0.85 -12.52 -20.65
CA GLU A 52 -1.29 -11.41 -21.50
C GLU A 52 -2.62 -11.72 -22.21
N GLY A 53 -3.42 -10.68 -22.46
CA GLY A 53 -4.63 -10.75 -23.27
C GLY A 53 -4.40 -11.17 -24.72
N ASP A 54 -5.49 -11.40 -25.45
CA ASP A 54 -5.47 -11.71 -26.88
C ASP A 54 -4.84 -10.55 -27.67
N LYS A 55 -3.84 -10.84 -28.52
CA LYS A 55 -3.17 -9.86 -29.40
C LYS A 55 -3.22 -10.30 -30.85
N ASP A 56 -3.51 -9.35 -31.76
CA ASP A 56 -3.65 -9.60 -33.21
C ASP A 56 -2.40 -10.25 -33.84
N THR A 57 -1.21 -10.04 -33.26
CA THR A 57 0.07 -10.48 -33.80
C THR A 57 0.66 -11.76 -33.18
N GLY A 58 -0.12 -12.50 -32.38
CA GLY A 58 0.25 -13.90 -32.08
C GLY A 58 -0.09 -14.45 -30.70
N ASN A 59 -0.39 -13.62 -29.71
CA ASN A 59 -0.79 -14.14 -28.40
C ASN A 59 -2.28 -14.52 -28.42
N LYS A 60 -2.58 -15.79 -28.16
CA LYS A 60 -3.94 -16.30 -27.97
C LYS A 60 -4.09 -16.68 -26.50
N SER A 61 -4.80 -15.84 -25.75
CA SER A 61 -5.04 -16.07 -24.33
C SER A 61 -5.68 -17.45 -24.10
N GLY A 62 -5.16 -18.18 -23.11
CA GLY A 62 -5.73 -19.44 -22.65
C GLY A 62 -6.82 -19.27 -21.58
N LEU A 63 -7.17 -18.04 -21.22
CA LEU A 63 -8.10 -17.71 -20.15
C LEU A 63 -9.53 -18.20 -20.44
N LEU A 64 -10.11 -18.89 -19.47
CA LEU A 64 -11.48 -19.39 -19.43
C LEU A 64 -12.23 -18.68 -18.30
N LEU A 65 -13.46 -18.24 -18.58
CA LEU A 65 -14.36 -17.62 -17.59
C LEU A 65 -15.50 -18.58 -17.24
N PHE A 66 -15.88 -18.62 -15.96
CA PHE A 66 -16.94 -19.45 -15.41
C PHE A 66 -17.93 -18.61 -14.60
N GLU A 67 -19.20 -19.03 -14.60
CA GLU A 67 -20.29 -18.50 -13.79
C GLU A 67 -20.95 -19.69 -13.06
N ASP A 68 -20.93 -19.67 -11.72
CA ASP A 68 -21.40 -20.77 -10.85
C ASP A 68 -20.84 -22.14 -11.29
N GLY A 69 -19.56 -22.15 -11.65
CA GLY A 69 -18.84 -23.32 -12.12
C GLY A 69 -19.12 -23.75 -13.57
N LYS A 70 -20.00 -23.06 -14.30
CA LYS A 70 -20.28 -23.32 -15.72
C LYS A 70 -19.44 -22.42 -16.62
N PRO A 71 -18.79 -22.93 -17.68
CA PRO A 71 -18.02 -22.10 -18.58
C PRO A 71 -18.93 -21.10 -19.32
N LEU A 72 -18.52 -19.84 -19.33
CA LEU A 72 -19.13 -18.79 -20.13
C LEU A 72 -18.52 -18.77 -21.54
N GLY A 73 -19.21 -18.09 -22.47
CA GLY A 73 -18.70 -17.82 -23.80
C GLY A 73 -19.78 -17.24 -24.72
N PRO A 74 -19.44 -16.98 -26.00
CA PRO A 74 -18.13 -17.18 -26.62
C PRO A 74 -16.99 -16.36 -26.00
N ALA A 75 -15.80 -16.98 -25.91
CA ALA A 75 -14.54 -16.30 -25.61
C ALA A 75 -14.05 -15.46 -26.81
N ARG A 76 -13.12 -14.54 -26.58
CA ARG A 76 -12.55 -13.64 -27.60
C ARG A 76 -13.61 -12.83 -28.37
N ALA A 77 -14.70 -12.47 -27.70
CA ALA A 77 -15.76 -11.70 -28.31
C ALA A 77 -15.31 -10.25 -28.58
N MET A 78 -15.73 -9.67 -29.70
CA MET A 78 -15.56 -8.24 -29.93
C MET A 78 -16.21 -7.45 -28.79
N HIS A 79 -15.56 -6.41 -28.27
CA HIS A 79 -16.12 -5.60 -27.16
C HIS A 79 -17.52 -5.06 -27.50
N LYS A 80 -17.76 -4.72 -28.78
CA LYS A 80 -19.10 -4.34 -29.29
C LYS A 80 -20.15 -5.44 -29.05
N ASP A 81 -19.83 -6.70 -29.32
CA ASP A 81 -20.76 -7.81 -29.12
C ASP A 81 -21.02 -8.09 -27.63
N ILE A 82 -20.03 -7.88 -26.77
CA ILE A 82 -20.24 -8.00 -25.32
C ILE A 82 -21.23 -6.91 -24.85
N ARG A 83 -21.07 -5.66 -25.31
CA ARG A 83 -21.97 -4.54 -24.97
C ARG A 83 -23.39 -4.74 -25.48
N GLU A 84 -23.54 -5.14 -26.75
CA GLU A 84 -24.84 -5.20 -27.44
C GLU A 84 -25.58 -6.51 -27.21
N LYS A 85 -24.87 -7.64 -27.21
CA LYS A 85 -25.47 -8.98 -27.14
C LYS A 85 -25.31 -9.59 -25.76
N GLY A 86 -24.16 -9.39 -25.10
CA GLY A 86 -23.84 -9.99 -23.81
C GLY A 86 -23.94 -11.52 -23.84
N GLY A 87 -24.64 -12.12 -22.87
CA GLY A 87 -25.02 -13.53 -22.86
C GLY A 87 -23.84 -14.46 -22.61
N GLY A 88 -22.99 -14.13 -21.64
CA GLY A 88 -21.79 -14.91 -21.30
C GLY A 88 -20.56 -14.62 -22.17
N ARG A 89 -20.64 -13.69 -23.13
CA ARG A 89 -19.50 -13.31 -23.97
C ARG A 89 -18.41 -12.64 -23.14
N TYR A 90 -17.16 -12.93 -23.46
CA TYR A 90 -16.01 -12.27 -22.84
C TYR A 90 -14.80 -12.13 -23.77
N SER A 91 -13.90 -11.21 -23.42
CA SER A 91 -12.64 -10.90 -24.11
C SER A 91 -11.54 -10.62 -23.08
N HIS A 92 -10.47 -11.41 -23.10
CA HIS A 92 -9.28 -11.13 -22.30
C HIS A 92 -8.42 -10.11 -23.06
N TRP A 93 -8.45 -8.85 -22.64
CA TRP A 93 -7.93 -7.72 -23.42
C TRP A 93 -6.50 -7.36 -23.04
N THR A 94 -6.21 -7.29 -21.75
CA THR A 94 -4.86 -7.09 -21.19
C THR A 94 -4.67 -8.07 -20.05
N ARG A 95 -3.43 -8.24 -19.58
CA ARG A 95 -3.14 -9.10 -18.42
C ARG A 95 -4.02 -8.81 -17.20
N ASP A 96 -4.41 -7.55 -17.03
CA ASP A 96 -5.20 -7.12 -15.90
C ASP A 96 -6.66 -6.80 -16.27
N GLY A 97 -7.11 -7.07 -17.50
CA GLY A 97 -8.38 -6.58 -18.03
C GLY A 97 -9.18 -7.62 -18.80
N LEU A 98 -10.35 -7.98 -18.25
CA LEU A 98 -11.29 -8.93 -18.84
C LEU A 98 -12.65 -8.25 -19.06
N TYR A 99 -13.05 -8.09 -20.32
CA TYR A 99 -14.40 -7.66 -20.67
C TYR A 99 -15.32 -8.88 -20.62
N MET A 100 -16.46 -8.79 -19.94
CA MET A 100 -17.37 -9.91 -19.73
C MET A 100 -18.83 -9.48 -19.60
N SER A 101 -19.74 -10.45 -19.70
CA SER A 101 -21.17 -10.30 -19.43
C SER A 101 -21.68 -11.55 -18.71
N ALA A 102 -22.69 -11.40 -17.85
CA ALA A 102 -23.36 -12.56 -17.24
C ALA A 102 -24.11 -13.37 -18.32
N SER A 103 -24.33 -14.66 -18.06
CA SER A 103 -25.01 -15.56 -19.01
C SER A 103 -26.42 -15.10 -19.42
N ASP A 104 -27.12 -14.41 -18.51
CA ASP A 104 -28.47 -13.87 -18.68
C ASP A 104 -28.51 -12.33 -18.74
N ASN A 105 -27.34 -11.68 -18.86
CA ASN A 105 -27.17 -10.22 -18.86
C ASN A 105 -27.54 -9.50 -17.56
N SER A 106 -27.74 -10.22 -16.46
CA SER A 106 -27.87 -9.60 -15.14
C SER A 106 -26.56 -8.91 -14.70
N ASP A 107 -26.63 -7.99 -13.73
CA ASP A 107 -25.45 -7.30 -13.20
C ASP A 107 -24.59 -8.28 -12.37
N PRO A 108 -23.39 -8.68 -12.86
CA PRO A 108 -22.51 -9.63 -12.18
C PRO A 108 -22.04 -9.16 -10.79
N ARG A 109 -22.16 -7.87 -10.48
CA ARG A 109 -21.81 -7.32 -9.16
C ARG A 109 -22.90 -7.52 -8.12
N LYS A 110 -24.13 -7.82 -8.56
CA LYS A 110 -25.35 -7.81 -7.71
C LYS A 110 -26.18 -9.09 -7.82
N ASN A 111 -25.90 -9.94 -8.80
CA ASN A 111 -26.73 -11.12 -9.09
C ASN A 111 -26.45 -12.32 -8.16
N GLY A 112 -25.51 -12.19 -7.23
CA GLY A 112 -25.20 -13.24 -6.24
C GLY A 112 -24.47 -14.46 -6.80
N ARG A 113 -24.06 -14.43 -8.07
CA ARG A 113 -23.33 -15.55 -8.72
C ARG A 113 -21.83 -15.47 -8.47
N LYS A 114 -21.18 -16.63 -8.51
CA LYS A 114 -19.72 -16.74 -8.38
C LYS A 114 -19.09 -16.74 -9.77
N TYR A 115 -18.23 -15.76 -10.04
CA TYR A 115 -17.43 -15.72 -11.26
C TYR A 115 -16.02 -16.22 -10.98
N GLU A 116 -15.51 -17.09 -11.84
CA GLU A 116 -14.17 -17.67 -11.68
C GLU A 116 -13.43 -17.71 -13.02
N VAL A 117 -12.11 -17.68 -12.98
CA VAL A 117 -11.24 -17.83 -14.15
C VAL A 117 -10.28 -18.98 -13.98
N ALA A 118 -9.90 -19.61 -15.09
CA ALA A 118 -8.81 -20.56 -15.17
C ALA A 118 -8.02 -20.33 -16.46
N SER A 119 -6.80 -20.84 -16.56
CA SER A 119 -6.02 -20.73 -17.79
C SER A 119 -5.62 -22.10 -18.33
N THR A 120 -5.78 -22.29 -19.63
CA THR A 120 -5.24 -23.42 -20.39
C THR A 120 -3.80 -23.18 -20.86
N ASN A 121 -3.28 -21.96 -20.70
CA ASN A 121 -1.91 -21.62 -21.04
C ASN A 121 -0.97 -22.17 -19.96
N ALA A 122 -0.12 -23.13 -20.33
CA ALA A 122 0.86 -23.74 -19.43
C ALA A 122 1.89 -22.74 -18.87
N GLU A 123 2.01 -21.56 -19.49
CA GLU A 123 2.88 -20.46 -19.05
C GLU A 123 2.16 -19.39 -18.22
N SER A 124 0.85 -19.51 -18.01
CA SER A 124 0.10 -18.55 -17.18
C SER A 124 0.48 -18.63 -15.71
N GLU A 125 0.69 -17.47 -15.09
CA GLU A 125 0.87 -17.32 -13.64
C GLU A 125 -0.47 -17.40 -12.88
N LEU A 126 -1.62 -17.43 -13.58
CA LEU A 126 -2.93 -17.60 -12.97
C LEU A 126 -3.02 -18.97 -12.33
N ALA A 127 -2.25 -19.93 -12.84
CA ALA A 127 -2.02 -21.22 -12.22
C ALA A 127 -1.21 -21.08 -10.90
N GLY A 128 -1.77 -20.37 -9.91
CA GLY A 128 -1.39 -20.55 -8.51
C GLY A 128 -1.60 -22.02 -8.07
N PRO A 129 -1.05 -22.45 -6.93
CA PRO A 129 -0.31 -23.69 -6.82
C PRO A 129 -1.04 -24.90 -7.42
N ILE A 130 -0.39 -25.55 -8.39
CA ILE A 130 -0.25 -27.02 -8.42
C ILE A 130 -0.12 -27.42 -6.96
N GLN A 131 -0.90 -28.38 -6.45
CA GLN A 131 -0.65 -28.91 -5.12
C GLN A 131 0.80 -29.38 -5.09
N LEU A 132 1.70 -28.54 -4.57
CA LEU A 132 3.12 -28.74 -4.83
C LEU A 132 3.48 -30.03 -4.10
N PRO A 133 4.15 -30.96 -4.80
CA PRO A 133 4.52 -32.24 -4.20
C PRO A 133 5.25 -31.95 -2.89
N SER A 134 4.67 -32.43 -1.80
CA SER A 134 5.18 -32.13 -0.48
C SER A 134 4.97 -33.28 0.48
N THR A 135 5.93 -33.43 1.39
CA THR A 135 5.95 -34.50 2.38
C THR A 135 5.59 -33.92 3.74
N PRO A 136 4.58 -34.44 4.45
CA PRO A 136 4.26 -34.00 5.80
C PRO A 136 5.37 -34.40 6.79
N LYS A 137 5.63 -33.52 7.74
CA LYS A 137 6.60 -33.70 8.82
C LYS A 137 5.96 -33.28 10.15
N ARG A 138 6.45 -33.87 11.24
CA ARG A 138 5.96 -33.61 12.59
C ARG A 138 7.10 -33.67 13.59
N HIS A 139 7.12 -32.73 14.52
CA HIS A 139 8.00 -32.70 15.69
C HIS A 139 7.17 -32.57 16.97
N VAL A 140 7.61 -33.21 18.04
CA VAL A 140 7.01 -33.10 19.38
C VAL A 140 8.11 -32.85 20.39
N GLU A 141 7.97 -31.78 21.17
CA GLU A 141 8.89 -31.40 22.24
C GLU A 141 8.13 -31.39 23.57
N VAL A 142 8.65 -32.09 24.59
CA VAL A 142 8.05 -32.09 25.95
C VAL A 142 8.93 -31.25 26.87
N ILE A 143 8.36 -30.19 27.41
CA ILE A 143 9.06 -29.15 28.17
C ILE A 143 8.57 -29.19 29.61
N ARG A 144 9.52 -29.19 30.56
CA ARG A 144 9.26 -29.24 32.02
C ARG A 144 9.93 -28.10 32.79
N ALA A 145 10.32 -27.05 32.08
CA ALA A 145 10.98 -25.88 32.63
C ALA A 145 10.43 -24.62 31.95
N SER A 146 10.47 -23.50 32.66
CA SER A 146 9.97 -22.21 32.17
C SER A 146 10.82 -21.60 31.04
N ARG A 147 11.95 -22.22 30.71
CA ARG A 147 12.80 -21.89 29.55
C ARG A 147 13.32 -23.17 28.92
N HIS A 148 13.25 -23.26 27.60
CA HIS A 148 13.77 -24.39 26.83
C HIS A 148 14.13 -23.96 25.42
N GLU A 149 15.17 -24.55 24.85
CA GLU A 149 15.58 -24.29 23.46
C GLU A 149 15.75 -25.60 22.70
N TYR A 150 15.35 -25.61 21.43
CA TYR A 150 15.56 -26.73 20.52
C TYR A 150 15.67 -26.24 19.08
N THR A 151 16.16 -27.11 18.20
CA THR A 151 16.36 -26.81 16.78
C THR A 151 15.57 -27.75 15.88
N LEU A 152 14.99 -27.20 14.81
CA LEU A 152 14.41 -27.98 13.72
C LEU A 152 14.99 -27.57 12.38
N ARG A 153 15.15 -28.53 11.48
CA ARG A 153 15.63 -28.28 10.12
C ARG A 153 14.52 -28.44 9.10
N LEU A 154 14.22 -27.38 8.35
CA LEU A 154 13.42 -27.47 7.12
C LEU A 154 14.38 -27.82 5.97
N SER A 155 14.29 -29.06 5.49
CA SER A 155 15.22 -29.59 4.48
C SER A 155 14.78 -29.33 3.03
N GLY A 156 13.51 -28.97 2.83
CA GLY A 156 12.98 -28.64 1.52
C GLY A 156 13.52 -27.37 0.91
N ASN A 157 13.26 -27.20 -0.38
CA ASN A 157 13.76 -26.07 -1.17
C ASN A 157 12.84 -24.84 -1.14
N LEU A 158 11.64 -24.98 -0.59
CA LEU A 158 10.63 -23.93 -0.51
C LEU A 158 10.28 -23.64 0.95
N ASP A 159 10.18 -22.36 1.27
CA ASP A 159 9.60 -21.86 2.52
C ASP A 159 8.71 -20.64 2.24
N TYR A 160 8.26 -19.97 3.30
CA TYR A 160 7.51 -18.74 3.17
C TYR A 160 8.32 -17.61 2.49
N GLU A 161 9.61 -17.44 2.83
CA GLU A 161 10.42 -16.28 2.41
C GLU A 161 10.68 -16.28 0.89
N ASN A 162 10.86 -17.46 0.30
CA ASN A 162 11.03 -17.61 -1.15
C ASN A 162 9.73 -17.94 -1.91
N SER A 163 8.58 -17.95 -1.22
CA SER A 163 7.28 -18.20 -1.84
C SER A 163 6.27 -17.07 -1.63
N HIS A 164 6.72 -15.98 -0.98
CA HIS A 164 5.90 -14.84 -0.61
C HIS A 164 6.13 -13.67 -1.57
N THR A 165 5.04 -13.11 -2.10
CA THR A 165 5.05 -11.83 -2.81
C THR A 165 4.08 -10.87 -2.12
N ARG A 166 4.56 -9.66 -1.80
CA ARG A 166 3.76 -8.57 -1.24
C ARG A 166 3.24 -7.64 -2.32
N PHE A 167 2.01 -7.19 -2.12
CA PHE A 167 1.33 -6.12 -2.86
C PHE A 167 0.90 -5.05 -1.85
N ASN A 168 0.45 -3.88 -2.31
CA ASN A 168 -0.19 -2.92 -1.39
C ASN A 168 -1.43 -3.56 -0.74
N THR A 169 -2.29 -4.19 -1.54
CA THR A 169 -3.60 -4.69 -1.12
C THR A 169 -3.63 -6.11 -0.53
N GLY A 170 -2.47 -6.76 -0.37
CA GLY A 170 -2.40 -8.13 0.17
C GLY A 170 -1.09 -8.85 -0.12
N PHE A 171 -1.15 -10.18 -0.05
CA PHE A 171 -0.01 -11.07 -0.27
C PHE A 171 -0.41 -12.28 -1.11
N THR A 172 0.55 -12.85 -1.84
CA THR A 172 0.44 -14.20 -2.40
C THR A 172 1.50 -15.08 -1.79
N ILE A 173 1.10 -16.31 -1.48
CA ILE A 173 1.97 -17.35 -0.92
C ILE A 173 1.85 -18.57 -1.83
N ALA A 174 2.90 -18.86 -2.59
CA ALA A 174 2.93 -20.01 -3.50
C ALA A 174 3.04 -21.34 -2.75
N PHE A 175 3.78 -21.35 -1.63
CA PHE A 175 3.98 -22.51 -0.77
C PHE A 175 4.02 -22.07 0.70
N GLN A 176 3.10 -22.60 1.50
CA GLN A 176 3.09 -22.42 2.96
C GLN A 176 3.55 -23.73 3.61
N PRO A 177 4.82 -23.84 4.09
CA PRO A 177 5.28 -25.05 4.73
C PRO A 177 4.61 -25.29 6.08
N ASN A 178 4.29 -24.23 6.84
CA ASN A 178 3.78 -24.34 8.20
C ASN A 178 2.31 -24.76 8.17
N VAL A 179 1.99 -25.90 8.78
CA VAL A 179 0.62 -26.42 8.87
C VAL A 179 0.00 -26.05 10.21
N SER A 180 0.66 -26.43 11.30
CA SER A 180 0.18 -26.13 12.64
C SER A 180 1.35 -26.02 13.64
N LEU A 181 1.16 -25.19 14.66
CA LEU A 181 2.01 -25.14 15.85
C LEU A 181 1.13 -25.14 17.08
N THR A 182 1.21 -26.20 17.88
CA THR A 182 0.42 -26.38 19.10
C THR A 182 1.30 -26.19 20.33
N ILE A 183 0.85 -25.36 21.26
CA ILE A 183 1.37 -25.28 22.63
C ILE A 183 0.29 -25.83 23.55
N ALA A 184 0.52 -26.99 24.15
CA ALA A 184 -0.46 -27.69 24.97
C ALA A 184 0.02 -27.84 26.42
N ASN A 185 -0.82 -27.45 27.37
CA ASN A 185 -0.57 -27.79 28.77
C ASN A 185 -0.99 -29.25 29.03
N THR A 186 0.01 -30.13 29.07
CA THR A 186 -0.16 -31.56 29.35
C THR A 186 0.02 -31.89 30.83
N GLY A 187 0.53 -30.95 31.62
CA GLY A 187 0.66 -31.03 33.07
C GLY A 187 -0.67 -30.88 33.82
N ASP A 188 -0.58 -30.75 35.13
CA ASP A 188 -1.69 -30.72 36.09
C ASP A 188 -1.93 -29.34 36.73
N ARG A 189 -1.14 -28.33 36.34
CA ARG A 189 -1.25 -26.95 36.84
C ARG A 189 -1.39 -25.97 35.68
N PRO A 190 -2.05 -24.82 35.87
CA PRO A 190 -2.05 -23.76 34.86
C PRO A 190 -0.63 -23.33 34.49
N VAL A 191 -0.41 -22.94 33.23
CA VAL A 191 0.86 -22.40 32.75
C VAL A 191 0.61 -20.99 32.24
N ALA A 192 1.18 -20.00 32.93
CA ALA A 192 1.02 -18.60 32.60
C ALA A 192 1.96 -18.17 31.48
N TRP A 193 1.38 -17.53 30.45
CA TRP A 193 2.07 -16.93 29.31
C TRP A 193 3.12 -17.80 28.60
N PRO A 194 2.76 -19.03 28.18
CA PRO A 194 3.66 -19.83 27.37
C PRO A 194 3.84 -19.21 25.99
N LYS A 195 5.09 -19.07 25.55
CA LYS A 195 5.49 -18.48 24.27
C LYS A 195 6.53 -19.35 23.59
N LEU A 196 6.53 -19.32 22.26
CA LEU A 196 7.56 -19.92 21.45
C LEU A 196 8.02 -18.91 20.38
N VAL A 197 9.28 -18.53 20.41
CA VAL A 197 9.88 -17.59 19.46
C VAL A 197 10.79 -18.35 18.49
N ALA A 198 10.58 -18.15 17.20
CA ALA A 198 11.39 -18.75 16.15
C ALA A 198 12.52 -17.79 15.73
N ASN A 199 13.75 -18.29 15.69
CA ASN A 199 14.94 -17.60 15.19
C ASN A 199 15.24 -16.25 15.85
N GLY A 200 14.80 -16.05 17.10
CA GLY A 200 15.04 -14.83 17.88
C GLY A 200 14.42 -13.56 17.30
N VAL A 201 13.42 -13.69 16.42
CA VAL A 201 12.75 -12.56 15.77
C VAL A 201 11.23 -12.67 15.93
N ARG A 202 10.53 -11.54 15.77
CA ARG A 202 9.06 -11.47 15.84
C ARG A 202 8.45 -11.91 17.17
N ASP A 203 9.13 -11.67 18.29
CA ASP A 203 8.42 -11.60 19.57
C ASP A 203 7.65 -10.27 19.61
N TRP A 204 6.42 -10.30 19.12
CA TRP A 204 5.51 -9.14 19.13
C TRP A 204 4.43 -9.29 20.20
N SER A 205 4.71 -10.08 21.25
CA SER A 205 3.73 -10.41 22.28
C SER A 205 3.43 -9.25 23.22
N THR A 206 4.32 -8.25 23.31
CA THR A 206 4.11 -7.00 24.04
C THR A 206 4.53 -5.83 23.17
N TYR A 207 4.12 -4.62 23.56
CA TYR A 207 4.53 -3.41 22.87
C TYR A 207 6.06 -3.24 22.88
N GLU A 208 6.71 -3.50 24.03
CA GLU A 208 8.15 -3.35 24.21
C GLU A 208 8.95 -4.34 23.37
N SER A 209 8.52 -5.61 23.32
CA SER A 209 9.19 -6.64 22.50
C SER A 209 8.99 -6.38 21.01
N LEU A 210 7.79 -5.96 20.60
CA LEU A 210 7.50 -5.52 19.24
C LEU A 210 8.40 -4.37 18.83
N LEU A 211 8.44 -3.30 19.63
CA LEU A 211 9.25 -2.13 19.31
C LEU A 211 10.74 -2.47 19.25
N SER A 212 11.23 -3.30 20.18
CA SER A 212 12.61 -3.79 20.17
C SER A 212 12.96 -4.60 18.93
N ASP A 213 12.03 -5.40 18.40
CA ASP A 213 12.22 -6.16 17.16
C ASP A 213 12.21 -5.21 15.94
N PHE A 214 11.32 -4.21 15.94
CA PHE A 214 11.17 -3.22 14.87
C PHE A 214 12.39 -2.31 14.76
N THR A 215 13.05 -1.98 15.87
CA THR A 215 14.26 -1.14 15.88
C THR A 215 15.57 -1.92 15.96
N ARG A 216 15.53 -3.26 15.96
CA ARG A 216 16.72 -4.10 16.12
C ARG A 216 17.79 -3.76 15.07
N GLY A 217 19.00 -3.45 15.56
CA GLY A 217 20.18 -3.17 14.76
C GLY A 217 20.33 -1.71 14.32
N ALA A 218 19.37 -0.85 14.66
CA ALA A 218 19.51 0.59 14.44
C ALA A 218 20.58 1.17 15.37
N THR A 219 21.36 2.11 14.83
CA THR A 219 22.50 2.75 15.49
C THR A 219 22.27 4.23 15.78
N ASN A 220 21.21 4.80 15.20
CA ASN A 220 20.83 6.21 15.34
C ASN A 220 19.32 6.38 15.15
N ASP A 221 18.82 7.58 15.42
CA ASP A 221 17.39 7.89 15.38
C ASP A 221 16.78 7.84 13.97
N GLN A 222 17.57 8.18 12.94
CA GLN A 222 17.11 8.06 11.55
C GLN A 222 16.86 6.58 11.20
N GLU A 223 17.72 5.68 11.66
CA GLU A 223 17.54 4.24 11.52
C GLU A 223 16.38 3.73 12.36
N HIS A 224 16.16 4.23 13.59
CA HIS A 224 14.96 3.90 14.35
C HIS A 224 13.69 4.21 13.56
N ALA A 225 13.58 5.43 13.02
CA ALA A 225 12.42 5.85 12.25
C ALA A 225 12.20 4.98 11.00
N LEU A 226 13.26 4.77 10.21
CA LEU A 226 13.16 4.00 8.96
C LEU A 226 12.98 2.49 9.20
N PHE A 227 13.51 1.93 10.28
CA PHE A 227 13.34 0.51 10.60
C PHE A 227 11.92 0.22 11.09
N ILE A 228 11.32 1.12 11.88
CA ILE A 228 9.90 1.06 12.24
C ILE A 228 9.05 1.11 10.96
N TRP A 229 9.30 2.09 10.09
CA TRP A 229 8.59 2.22 8.82
C TRP A 229 8.71 0.96 7.96
N GLN A 230 9.93 0.45 7.74
CA GLN A 230 10.18 -0.72 6.89
C GLN A 230 9.54 -1.99 7.49
N THR A 231 9.73 -2.24 8.78
CA THR A 231 9.19 -3.45 9.43
C THR A 231 7.67 -3.43 9.44
N ALA A 232 7.07 -2.27 9.74
CA ALA A 232 5.62 -2.12 9.71
C ALA A 232 5.07 -2.40 8.30
N ARG A 233 5.60 -1.76 7.25
CA ARG A 233 5.12 -1.97 5.86
C ARG A 233 5.36 -3.38 5.33
N GLU A 234 6.35 -4.11 5.85
CA GLU A 234 6.63 -5.51 5.45
C GLU A 234 5.66 -6.52 6.06
N ASN A 235 5.01 -6.17 7.17
CA ASN A 235 4.20 -7.09 7.96
C ASN A 235 2.73 -6.69 8.06
N ARG A 236 2.25 -5.92 7.08
CA ARG A 236 0.84 -5.51 6.94
C ARG A 236 0.47 -5.30 5.47
N TYR A 237 -0.83 -5.23 5.18
CA TYR A 237 -1.36 -4.86 3.87
C TYR A 237 -2.53 -3.86 3.97
N HIS A 238 -2.73 -3.08 2.92
CA HIS A 238 -3.80 -2.08 2.81
C HIS A 238 -5.16 -2.76 2.57
N CYS A 239 -6.12 -2.50 3.47
CA CYS A 239 -7.47 -3.05 3.40
C CYS A 239 -8.44 -2.17 4.18
N SER A 240 -9.69 -2.09 3.74
CA SER A 240 -10.76 -1.48 4.55
C SER A 240 -10.82 -2.13 5.93
N PRO A 241 -10.96 -1.34 7.01
CA PRO A 241 -10.92 -1.87 8.36
C PRO A 241 -12.19 -2.66 8.66
N LEU A 242 -12.09 -3.56 9.64
CA LEU A 242 -13.21 -4.38 10.12
C LEU A 242 -13.95 -3.72 11.29
N PHE A 243 -13.33 -2.70 11.90
CA PHE A 243 -13.84 -2.00 13.06
C PHE A 243 -13.67 -0.48 12.88
N PRO A 244 -14.66 0.33 13.29
CA PRO A 244 -14.62 1.79 13.20
C PRO A 244 -13.94 2.48 14.39
N ASP A 245 -13.54 1.72 15.42
CA ASP A 245 -13.03 2.21 16.70
C ASP A 245 -11.51 1.96 16.80
N ASN A 246 -10.93 2.25 17.98
CA ASN A 246 -9.49 2.14 18.22
C ASN A 246 -8.95 0.69 18.25
N GLU A 247 -9.76 -0.32 17.87
CA GLU A 247 -9.33 -1.71 17.79
C GLU A 247 -8.10 -1.89 16.90
N PHE A 248 -8.00 -1.11 15.81
CA PHE A 248 -6.91 -1.13 14.85
C PHE A 248 -5.82 -0.08 15.15
N HIS A 249 -5.97 0.74 16.20
CA HIS A 249 -4.96 1.75 16.55
C HIS A 249 -3.91 1.24 17.54
N ASP A 250 -4.05 0.01 18.04
CA ASP A 250 -3.05 -0.65 18.90
C ASP A 250 -2.08 -1.49 18.04
N PRO A 251 -0.77 -1.18 18.02
CA PRO A 251 0.20 -1.93 17.21
C PRO A 251 0.25 -3.43 17.51
N VAL A 252 0.10 -3.85 18.77
CA VAL A 252 0.17 -5.28 19.13
C VAL A 252 -1.02 -6.02 18.52
N LYS A 253 -2.22 -5.43 18.55
CA LYS A 253 -3.41 -6.02 17.91
C LYS A 253 -3.27 -6.11 16.40
N ILE A 254 -2.87 -5.02 15.73
CA ILE A 254 -2.68 -5.03 14.28
C ILE A 254 -1.72 -6.13 13.87
N PHE A 255 -0.54 -6.19 14.48
CA PHE A 255 0.49 -7.10 13.99
C PHE A 255 0.25 -8.56 14.37
N ASN A 256 -0.55 -8.86 15.41
CA ASN A 256 -0.80 -10.24 15.85
C ASN A 256 -2.18 -10.81 15.48
N SER A 257 -3.25 -10.00 15.46
CA SER A 257 -4.62 -10.47 15.20
C SER A 257 -5.05 -10.31 13.74
N TYR A 258 -4.63 -9.22 13.09
CA TYR A 258 -5.22 -8.80 11.83
C TYR A 258 -4.24 -8.82 10.65
N GLY A 259 -3.10 -8.15 10.78
CA GLY A 259 -2.14 -7.95 9.68
C GLY A 259 -2.67 -7.04 8.56
N LEU A 260 -3.85 -6.46 8.73
CA LEU A 260 -4.53 -5.58 7.78
C LEU A 260 -4.74 -4.20 8.40
N SER A 261 -4.69 -3.16 7.59
CA SER A 261 -4.84 -1.78 8.06
C SER A 261 -5.29 -0.87 6.92
N LEU A 262 -5.94 0.24 7.25
CA LEU A 262 -6.08 1.40 6.37
C LEU A 262 -5.10 2.51 6.80
N CYS A 263 -5.02 3.58 6.00
CA CYS A 263 -4.18 4.75 6.24
C CYS A 263 -4.34 5.34 7.65
N ASP A 264 -5.57 5.52 8.12
CA ASP A 264 -5.84 5.99 9.49
C ASP A 264 -5.22 5.05 10.55
N ASP A 265 -5.45 3.75 10.44
CA ASP A 265 -4.96 2.77 11.40
C ASP A 265 -3.43 2.79 11.51
N MET A 266 -2.76 2.80 10.36
CA MET A 266 -1.31 2.75 10.30
C MET A 266 -0.66 4.11 10.58
N GLY A 267 -1.34 5.21 10.27
CA GLY A 267 -0.99 6.55 10.72
C GLY A 267 -0.95 6.62 12.25
N ASN A 268 -2.01 6.17 12.92
CA ASN A 268 -2.07 6.16 14.39
C ASN A 268 -1.06 5.18 15.01
N CYS A 269 -0.94 3.96 14.49
CA CYS A 269 0.05 2.99 14.95
C CYS A 269 1.50 3.49 14.77
N GLY A 270 1.84 4.05 13.61
CA GLY A 270 3.16 4.61 13.33
C GLY A 270 3.50 5.78 14.25
N CYS A 271 2.56 6.70 14.47
CA CYS A 271 2.72 7.82 15.41
C CYS A 271 3.02 7.32 16.84
N SER A 272 2.29 6.29 17.30
CA SER A 272 2.53 5.65 18.59
C SER A 272 3.91 5.01 18.66
N LEU A 273 4.30 4.23 17.64
CA LEU A 273 5.60 3.55 17.59
C LEU A 273 6.77 4.54 17.63
N PHE A 274 6.70 5.62 16.85
CA PHE A 274 7.73 6.66 16.87
C PHE A 274 7.85 7.34 18.24
N LYS A 275 6.72 7.69 18.86
CA LYS A 275 6.71 8.31 20.20
C LYS A 275 7.42 7.42 21.22
N HIS A 276 7.08 6.13 21.23
CA HIS A 276 7.63 5.17 22.19
C HIS A 276 9.05 4.71 21.84
N ALA A 277 9.50 4.90 20.61
CA ALA A 277 10.92 4.76 20.21
C ALA A 277 11.81 5.91 20.73
N GLY A 278 11.23 6.90 21.42
CA GLY A 278 11.93 8.09 21.88
C GLY A 278 12.11 9.16 20.80
N LEU A 279 11.41 9.05 19.66
CA LEU A 279 11.42 10.02 18.57
C LEU A 279 10.40 11.13 18.83
N GLY A 280 10.52 11.80 19.97
CA GLY A 280 9.63 12.87 20.42
C GLY A 280 10.05 13.45 21.77
N LYS A 281 9.14 14.15 22.46
CA LYS A 281 9.40 14.71 23.80
C LYS A 281 9.68 13.62 24.84
N PRO A 282 10.62 13.82 25.79
CA PRO A 282 11.41 15.03 25.99
C PRO A 282 12.73 15.07 25.21
N LYS A 283 13.08 14.03 24.43
CA LYS A 283 14.35 14.00 23.67
C LYS A 283 14.43 15.14 22.66
N TYR A 284 13.32 15.40 21.98
CA TYR A 284 13.12 16.52 21.06
C TYR A 284 12.11 17.52 21.62
N SER A 285 12.08 18.72 21.04
CA SER A 285 11.15 19.80 21.37
C SER A 285 9.72 19.58 20.86
N ILE A 286 9.55 18.67 19.90
CA ILE A 286 8.29 18.31 19.25
C ILE A 286 8.00 16.81 19.35
N ASP A 287 6.74 16.44 19.19
CA ASP A 287 6.29 15.05 19.16
C ASP A 287 5.96 14.61 17.73
N PRO A 288 6.00 13.29 17.44
CA PRO A 288 5.48 12.76 16.20
C PRO A 288 3.97 13.02 16.14
N LYS A 289 3.43 13.07 14.93
CA LYS A 289 2.03 13.42 14.69
C LYS A 289 1.44 12.57 13.60
N THR A 290 0.13 12.38 13.65
CA THR A 290 -0.65 12.02 12.46
C THR A 290 -0.89 13.29 11.64
N ARG A 291 -0.93 13.14 10.32
CA ARG A 291 -1.28 14.17 9.34
C ARG A 291 -2.49 13.68 8.55
N SER A 292 -3.54 14.49 8.54
CA SER A 292 -4.74 14.24 7.74
C SER A 292 -4.63 15.06 6.46
N LEU A 293 -4.29 14.38 5.37
CA LEU A 293 -4.27 14.90 4.02
C LEU A 293 -5.69 14.92 3.43
N HIS A 294 -5.84 15.38 2.20
CA HIS A 294 -7.10 15.30 1.47
C HIS A 294 -7.44 13.84 1.13
N GLY A 295 -8.10 13.17 2.09
CA GLY A 295 -8.58 11.78 2.09
C GLY A 295 -7.52 10.69 2.21
N HIS A 296 -6.38 11.03 2.80
CA HIS A 296 -5.39 10.09 3.29
C HIS A 296 -4.95 10.51 4.69
N VAL A 297 -4.59 9.57 5.55
CA VAL A 297 -4.07 9.87 6.90
C VAL A 297 -2.76 9.13 7.07
N MET A 298 -1.75 9.81 7.59
CA MET A 298 -0.43 9.21 7.77
C MET A 298 0.30 9.75 8.98
N CYS A 299 1.51 9.27 9.26
CA CYS A 299 2.34 9.74 10.38
C CYS A 299 3.62 10.47 9.94
N GLU A 300 4.08 11.36 10.81
CA GLU A 300 5.38 12.00 10.73
C GLU A 300 6.22 11.65 11.97
N ALA A 301 7.40 11.06 11.76
CA ALA A 301 8.39 10.84 12.80
C ALA A 301 9.12 12.15 13.15
N VAL A 302 9.84 12.18 14.29
CA VAL A 302 10.74 13.29 14.65
C VAL A 302 12.18 12.81 14.73
N VAL A 303 13.05 13.43 13.95
CA VAL A 303 14.50 13.23 14.01
C VAL A 303 15.17 14.60 13.88
N ASP A 304 16.16 14.90 14.73
CA ASP A 304 16.86 16.19 14.76
C ASP A 304 15.91 17.41 14.85
N ASP A 305 14.89 17.34 15.73
CA ASP A 305 13.85 18.37 15.91
C ASP A 305 13.04 18.71 14.63
N ARG A 306 12.94 17.76 13.68
CA ARG A 306 12.19 17.94 12.43
C ARG A 306 11.21 16.81 12.19
N HIS A 307 10.02 17.16 11.69
CA HIS A 307 9.07 16.17 11.17
C HIS A 307 9.58 15.53 9.89
N GLN A 308 9.37 14.22 9.76
CA GLN A 308 9.67 13.43 8.57
C GLN A 308 8.44 12.61 8.18
N PHE A 309 7.92 12.83 6.99
CA PHE A 309 6.76 12.13 6.46
C PHE A 309 7.14 10.69 6.06
N LEU A 310 6.64 9.72 6.83
CA LEU A 310 6.95 8.30 6.65
C LEU A 310 5.65 7.52 6.47
N ASP A 311 5.25 7.37 5.21
CA ASP A 311 4.01 6.70 4.84
C ASP A 311 4.18 5.19 4.83
N ILE A 312 3.77 4.56 5.92
CA ILE A 312 3.76 3.12 6.07
C ILE A 312 2.65 2.51 5.21
N ASP A 313 1.50 3.19 5.02
CA ASP A 313 0.31 2.67 4.32
C ASP A 313 0.48 2.63 2.79
N GLU A 314 1.10 3.64 2.21
CA GLU A 314 1.47 3.72 0.80
C GLU A 314 2.93 3.36 0.54
N SER A 315 3.62 2.85 1.58
CA SER A 315 5.02 2.38 1.47
C SER A 315 5.95 3.42 0.86
N VAL A 316 5.82 4.69 1.24
CA VAL A 316 6.61 5.79 0.67
C VAL A 316 7.17 6.75 1.73
N PHE A 317 8.30 7.35 1.41
CA PHE A 317 8.81 8.57 2.03
C PHE A 317 9.49 9.39 0.92
N TYR A 318 9.64 10.69 1.14
CA TYR A 318 10.18 11.62 0.14
C TYR A 318 11.47 12.22 0.63
N LEU A 319 12.51 12.22 -0.20
CA LEU A 319 13.80 12.81 0.15
C LEU A 319 13.89 14.27 -0.26
N ASP A 320 14.75 15.01 0.44
CA ASP A 320 15.10 16.39 0.13
C ASP A 320 15.77 16.55 -1.25
N ARG A 321 16.11 17.80 -1.59
CA ARG A 321 16.78 18.18 -2.84
C ARG A 321 18.21 17.66 -2.91
N GLU A 322 18.82 17.31 -1.80
CA GLU A 322 20.17 16.72 -1.76
C GLU A 322 20.13 15.18 -1.82
N ASN A 323 18.92 14.60 -1.80
CA ASN A 323 18.65 13.17 -1.75
C ASN A 323 19.25 12.48 -0.51
N GLU A 324 19.28 13.17 0.63
CA GLU A 324 19.95 12.71 1.85
C GLU A 324 18.96 12.37 2.97
N ARG A 325 17.87 13.12 3.14
CA ARG A 325 16.98 12.97 4.31
C ARG A 325 15.50 13.00 3.93
N PRO A 326 14.65 12.22 4.62
CA PRO A 326 13.20 12.36 4.49
C PRO A 326 12.72 13.78 4.86
N VAL A 327 11.77 14.33 4.10
CA VAL A 327 11.18 15.66 4.33
C VAL A 327 9.85 15.57 5.07
N SER A 328 9.40 16.68 5.65
CA SER A 328 8.08 16.79 6.27
C SER A 328 6.95 16.85 5.24
N GLY A 329 5.73 16.59 5.68
CA GLY A 329 4.51 16.82 4.91
C GLY A 329 4.33 18.30 4.56
N ASP A 330 4.80 19.23 5.40
CA ASP A 330 4.78 20.66 5.07
C ASP A 330 5.71 21.00 3.90
N ALA A 331 6.87 20.34 3.82
CA ALA A 331 7.76 20.48 2.67
C ALA A 331 7.13 19.87 1.41
N CYS A 332 6.42 18.74 1.54
CA CYS A 332 5.66 18.13 0.45
C CYS A 332 4.52 19.05 -0.04
N ALA A 333 3.71 19.60 0.86
CA ALA A 333 2.63 20.54 0.53
C ALA A 333 3.14 21.86 -0.06
N ARG A 334 4.33 22.32 0.34
CA ARG A 334 4.97 23.49 -0.25
C ARG A 334 5.46 23.21 -1.68
N ASP A 335 6.03 22.03 -1.90
CA ASP A 335 6.72 21.66 -3.13
C ASP A 335 6.39 20.23 -3.58
N HIS A 336 5.32 20.10 -4.38
CA HIS A 336 4.84 18.84 -4.97
C HIS A 336 5.88 18.08 -5.80
N ASP A 337 6.90 18.75 -6.37
CA ASP A 337 7.95 18.04 -7.11
C ASP A 337 8.80 17.15 -6.19
N LEU A 338 8.86 17.39 -4.88
CA LEU A 338 9.48 16.44 -3.94
C LEU A 338 8.75 15.10 -3.91
N VAL A 339 7.42 15.14 -4.04
CA VAL A 339 6.55 13.95 -4.03
C VAL A 339 6.59 13.23 -5.38
N ARG A 340 6.48 13.99 -6.48
CA ARG A 340 6.41 13.45 -7.85
C ARG A 340 7.61 12.58 -8.23
N ARG A 341 8.77 12.80 -7.59
CA ARG A 341 10.01 12.07 -7.82
C ARG A 341 10.03 10.62 -7.31
N GLU A 342 8.99 10.19 -6.62
CA GLU A 342 8.86 8.80 -6.21
C GLU A 342 7.81 8.07 -7.06
N VAL A 343 8.08 6.80 -7.35
CA VAL A 343 7.17 5.86 -8.00
C VAL A 343 6.76 4.83 -6.96
N HIS A 344 5.52 4.93 -6.49
CA HIS A 344 4.97 4.06 -5.44
C HIS A 344 4.76 2.63 -5.98
N TYR A 345 5.12 1.61 -5.20
CA TYR A 345 4.92 0.16 -5.45
C TYR A 345 5.43 -0.46 -6.79
N GLY A 346 5.98 0.34 -7.71
CA GLY A 346 6.51 -0.11 -8.98
C GLY A 346 5.43 -0.45 -10.02
N PRO A 347 5.84 -0.90 -11.22
CA PRO A 347 4.96 -1.09 -12.38
C PRO A 347 4.10 -2.36 -12.33
N VAL A 348 4.38 -3.30 -11.42
CA VAL A 348 3.71 -4.62 -11.37
C VAL A 348 2.56 -4.62 -10.38
N PHE A 349 2.72 -3.91 -9.26
CA PHE A 349 1.73 -3.88 -8.19
C PHE A 349 1.14 -2.49 -8.17
N GLY A 350 -0.15 -2.39 -8.50
CA GLY A 350 -0.87 -1.13 -8.39
C GLY A 350 -0.80 -0.58 -6.96
N GLY A 351 -0.23 0.62 -6.83
CA GLY A 351 -0.36 1.48 -5.65
C GLY A 351 -1.51 2.46 -5.81
N TRP A 352 -1.60 3.42 -4.91
CA TRP A 352 -2.47 4.58 -5.06
C TRP A 352 -1.91 5.54 -6.11
N ALA A 353 -2.76 5.93 -7.08
CA ALA A 353 -2.53 6.94 -8.12
C ALA A 353 -1.17 6.88 -8.87
N ASP A 354 -0.97 7.77 -9.83
CA ASP A 354 0.37 8.10 -10.31
C ASP A 354 1.05 9.08 -9.33
N SER A 355 2.34 9.39 -9.55
CA SER A 355 3.08 10.28 -8.65
C SER A 355 2.52 11.71 -8.59
N GLU A 356 1.73 12.12 -9.60
CA GLU A 356 1.00 13.39 -9.60
C GLU A 356 -0.19 13.35 -8.65
N GLY A 357 -1.00 12.29 -8.69
CA GLY A 357 -2.11 12.10 -7.77
C GLY A 357 -1.66 12.02 -6.30
N SER A 358 -0.52 11.38 -6.04
CA SER A 358 0.10 11.35 -4.70
C SER A 358 0.62 12.72 -4.25
N ALA A 359 1.07 13.57 -5.16
CA ALA A 359 1.45 14.94 -4.79
C ALA A 359 0.22 15.79 -4.47
N ALA A 360 -0.86 15.59 -5.22
CA ALA A 360 -2.07 16.40 -5.12
C ALA A 360 -2.85 16.22 -3.80
N ILE A 361 -2.60 15.18 -3.01
CA ILE A 361 -3.26 15.04 -1.69
C ILE A 361 -2.66 15.95 -0.61
N PHE A 362 -1.47 16.50 -0.82
CA PHE A 362 -0.83 17.43 0.11
C PHE A 362 -1.33 18.86 -0.09
N GLY A 363 -1.85 19.46 0.98
CA GLY A 363 -2.34 20.84 0.99
C GLY A 363 -1.80 21.65 2.16
N LYS A 364 -1.87 22.98 2.05
CA LYS A 364 -1.52 23.87 3.17
C LYS A 364 -2.50 23.79 4.35
N ASP A 365 -3.67 23.21 4.10
CA ASP A 365 -4.79 23.02 5.02
C ASP A 365 -4.84 21.59 5.61
N ASP A 366 -3.77 20.81 5.43
CA ASP A 366 -3.61 19.50 6.06
C ASP A 366 -3.85 19.57 7.59
N GLY A 367 -4.60 18.60 8.11
CA GLY A 367 -4.83 18.45 9.55
C GLY A 367 -3.66 17.77 10.26
N ALA A 368 -3.59 17.93 11.58
CA ALA A 368 -2.64 17.21 12.42
C ALA A 368 -3.33 16.64 13.67
N GLY A 369 -2.90 15.45 14.09
CA GLY A 369 -3.37 14.75 15.28
C GLY A 369 -2.23 14.06 16.01
N GLN A 370 -2.52 13.51 17.18
CA GLN A 370 -1.59 12.70 17.96
C GLN A 370 -2.31 11.48 18.51
N SER A 371 -1.71 10.31 18.33
CA SER A 371 -2.19 9.06 18.91
C SER A 371 -1.00 8.26 19.40
N PHE A 372 -1.01 7.98 20.70
CA PHE A 372 0.06 7.25 21.40
C PHE A 372 -0.50 5.99 22.06
N LEU A 373 -1.46 5.34 21.39
CA LEU A 373 -2.14 4.17 21.93
C LEU A 373 -1.17 3.00 22.10
N ARG A 374 -1.24 2.38 23.28
CA ARG A 374 -0.54 1.15 23.69
C ARG A 374 -1.36 0.50 24.80
N GLY A 375 -1.20 -0.80 25.01
CA GLY A 375 -1.71 -1.47 26.21
C GLY A 375 -2.12 -2.92 26.00
N HIS A 376 -2.37 -3.36 24.76
CA HIS A 376 -2.67 -4.75 24.49
C HIS A 376 -1.41 -5.63 24.61
N GLU A 377 -1.58 -6.83 25.17
CA GLU A 377 -0.53 -7.84 25.23
C GLU A 377 -1.10 -9.20 24.82
N MET A 378 -0.28 -10.01 24.16
CA MET A 378 -0.61 -11.38 23.77
C MET A 378 -0.42 -12.36 24.95
N ARG A 379 -0.91 -11.98 26.13
CA ARG A 379 -0.85 -12.80 27.35
C ARG A 379 -2.07 -13.68 27.50
N TYR A 380 -1.84 -14.93 27.86
CA TYR A 380 -2.87 -15.93 28.13
C TYR A 380 -2.32 -16.99 29.09
N THR A 381 -3.21 -17.75 29.72
CA THR A 381 -2.86 -18.86 30.59
C THR A 381 -3.48 -20.13 30.02
N LEU A 382 -2.69 -21.19 29.88
CA LEU A 382 -3.21 -22.50 29.50
C LEU A 382 -3.55 -23.29 30.78
N ARG A 383 -4.82 -23.61 30.97
CA ARG A 383 -5.26 -24.55 32.03
C ARG A 383 -4.85 -25.99 31.69
N PRO A 384 -4.84 -26.92 32.66
CA PRO A 384 -4.63 -28.34 32.37
C PRO A 384 -5.61 -28.85 31.30
N GLY A 385 -5.09 -29.43 30.21
CA GLY A 385 -5.92 -29.88 29.08
C GLY A 385 -6.29 -28.78 28.08
N GLU A 386 -5.79 -27.56 28.26
CA GLU A 386 -5.92 -26.45 27.32
C GLU A 386 -4.71 -26.34 26.40
N ARG A 387 -4.96 -25.91 25.17
CA ARG A 387 -3.93 -25.69 24.15
C ARG A 387 -4.29 -24.53 23.24
N VAL A 388 -3.28 -23.84 22.76
CA VAL A 388 -3.37 -22.96 21.60
C VAL A 388 -2.82 -23.68 20.37
N VAL A 389 -3.48 -23.52 19.23
CA VAL A 389 -3.08 -24.07 17.94
C VAL A 389 -2.95 -22.92 16.95
N PHE A 390 -1.73 -22.52 16.65
CA PHE A 390 -1.44 -21.54 15.61
C PHE A 390 -1.55 -22.18 14.23
N ARG A 391 -2.25 -21.52 13.32
CA ARG A 391 -2.46 -21.97 11.95
C ARG A 391 -2.31 -20.80 10.97
N TRP A 392 -1.81 -21.11 9.78
CA TRP A 392 -1.60 -20.16 8.69
C TRP A 392 -2.67 -20.21 7.61
N ASP A 393 -3.57 -21.20 7.68
CA ASP A 393 -4.69 -21.30 6.77
C ASP A 393 -5.87 -20.43 7.24
N ASN A 394 -6.74 -20.16 6.27
CA ASN A 394 -7.98 -19.45 6.44
C ASN A 394 -9.14 -20.43 6.28
N ILE A 395 -10.06 -20.48 7.24
CA ILE A 395 -11.26 -21.34 7.21
C ILE A 395 -12.56 -20.55 6.99
N GLY A 396 -12.47 -19.29 6.54
CA GLY A 396 -13.60 -18.42 6.22
C GLY A 396 -14.21 -17.71 7.43
N LYS A 397 -13.51 -17.67 8.58
CA LYS A 397 -14.02 -17.06 9.81
C LYS A 397 -13.28 -15.77 10.14
N TYR A 398 -13.98 -14.65 10.23
CA TYR A 398 -13.40 -13.37 10.63
C TYR A 398 -14.40 -12.59 11.50
N ALA A 399 -13.88 -11.61 12.24
CA ALA A 399 -14.67 -10.72 13.06
C ALA A 399 -14.85 -9.36 12.37
N ALA A 400 -16.01 -8.75 12.54
CA ALA A 400 -16.34 -7.43 12.01
C ALA A 400 -17.35 -6.74 12.93
N HIS A 401 -17.27 -5.41 13.01
CA HIS A 401 -18.07 -4.64 13.95
C HIS A 401 -19.58 -4.69 13.65
N SER A 402 -19.96 -4.64 12.37
CA SER A 402 -21.36 -4.67 11.92
C SER A 402 -21.43 -5.01 10.44
N GLU A 403 -22.65 -5.21 9.91
CA GLU A 403 -22.90 -5.47 8.48
C GLU A 403 -22.23 -4.43 7.54
N LYS A 404 -22.11 -3.17 7.97
CA LYS A 404 -21.41 -2.12 7.21
C LYS A 404 -19.91 -2.44 7.02
N TRP A 405 -19.30 -3.03 8.03
CA TRP A 405 -17.87 -3.35 8.09
C TRP A 405 -17.57 -4.82 7.77
N ASP A 406 -18.60 -5.56 7.37
CA ASP A 406 -18.56 -6.99 7.16
C ASP A 406 -18.03 -7.32 5.76
N GLN A 407 -16.72 -7.11 5.60
CA GLN A 407 -16.01 -7.35 4.35
C GLN A 407 -14.90 -8.36 4.62
N GLU A 408 -14.97 -9.51 3.97
CA GLU A 408 -13.94 -10.54 4.13
C GLU A 408 -12.56 -10.01 3.71
N PRO A 409 -11.54 -10.07 4.60
CA PRO A 409 -10.21 -9.63 4.25
C PRO A 409 -9.56 -10.56 3.22
N PRO A 410 -8.71 -10.03 2.31
CA PRO A 410 -8.07 -10.86 1.29
C PRO A 410 -7.05 -11.85 1.86
N PHE A 411 -6.47 -11.59 3.04
CA PHE A 411 -5.49 -12.47 3.67
C PHE A 411 -5.57 -12.44 5.19
N TYR A 412 -5.92 -13.56 5.82
CA TYR A 412 -5.96 -13.72 7.27
C TYR A 412 -5.79 -15.20 7.65
N GLY A 413 -5.50 -15.48 8.92
CA GLY A 413 -5.40 -16.84 9.44
C GLY A 413 -6.38 -17.10 10.58
N ASN A 414 -6.71 -18.38 10.79
CA ASN A 414 -7.59 -18.82 11.86
C ASN A 414 -6.87 -19.77 12.83
N SER A 415 -6.38 -19.21 13.94
CA SER A 415 -5.80 -19.98 15.04
C SER A 415 -6.89 -20.40 16.03
N LYS A 416 -6.57 -21.30 16.96
CA LYS A 416 -7.56 -21.87 17.88
C LYS A 416 -7.10 -21.92 19.32
N PHE A 417 -8.04 -21.71 20.24
CA PHE A 417 -7.92 -22.09 21.63
C PHE A 417 -8.84 -23.28 21.89
N ILE A 418 -8.29 -24.38 22.39
CA ILE A 418 -9.04 -25.60 22.66
C ILE A 418 -8.87 -25.95 24.12
N TYR A 419 -9.98 -25.97 24.86
CA TYR A 419 -10.01 -26.39 26.25
C TYR A 419 -10.80 -27.68 26.43
N VAL A 420 -10.13 -28.71 26.94
CA VAL A 420 -10.74 -29.98 27.34
C VAL A 420 -10.59 -30.09 28.88
N PRO A 421 -11.56 -29.57 29.66
CA PRO A 421 -11.50 -29.66 31.12
C PRO A 421 -11.41 -31.11 31.59
N ARG A 422 -10.59 -31.34 32.62
CA ARG A 422 -10.58 -32.61 33.35
C ARG A 422 -11.85 -32.68 34.20
N ILE A 423 -12.76 -33.57 33.85
CA ILE A 423 -14.00 -33.78 34.59
C ILE A 423 -13.79 -34.94 35.55
N GLU A 424 -13.52 -34.65 36.82
CA GLU A 424 -13.40 -35.66 37.87
C GLU A 424 -14.75 -36.34 38.10
N ALA A 425 -14.76 -37.68 38.06
CA ALA A 425 -15.86 -38.61 38.38
C ALA A 425 -17.32 -38.15 38.12
N GLY A 426 -17.57 -37.39 37.05
CA GLY A 426 -18.88 -36.91 36.63
C GLY A 426 -19.46 -35.87 37.58
N ALA A 427 -19.28 -34.59 37.26
CA ALA A 427 -19.92 -33.49 38.00
C ALA A 427 -21.44 -33.72 38.07
N THR A 428 -21.93 -34.04 39.27
CA THR A 428 -23.35 -34.30 39.55
C THR A 428 -24.01 -33.04 40.11
N ALA A 429 -25.03 -32.57 39.39
CA ALA A 429 -25.92 -31.44 39.70
C ALA A 429 -25.31 -30.02 39.65
N GLY A 430 -25.83 -29.18 38.74
CA GLY A 430 -25.61 -27.73 38.72
C GLY A 430 -25.27 -27.14 37.34
N ALA A 431 -25.19 -25.82 37.27
CA ALA A 431 -24.68 -25.08 36.11
C ALA A 431 -23.15 -24.94 36.23
N LEU A 432 -22.40 -25.70 35.42
CA LEU A 432 -20.95 -25.62 35.35
C LEU A 432 -20.56 -24.48 34.41
N MET A 433 -19.69 -23.57 34.87
CA MET A 433 -19.30 -22.40 34.09
C MET A 433 -17.82 -22.45 33.73
N TYR A 434 -17.51 -22.26 32.45
CA TYR A 434 -16.17 -22.26 31.91
C TYR A 434 -15.90 -20.94 31.18
N ALA A 435 -15.08 -20.08 31.77
CA ALA A 435 -14.62 -18.86 31.12
C ALA A 435 -13.58 -19.17 30.03
N VAL A 436 -13.65 -18.45 28.92
CA VAL A 436 -12.65 -18.42 27.86
C VAL A 436 -12.12 -17.00 27.77
N ASN A 437 -10.80 -16.85 27.80
CA ASN A 437 -10.10 -15.59 27.63
C ASN A 437 -9.01 -15.80 26.58
N THR A 438 -8.98 -14.95 25.57
CA THR A 438 -7.93 -14.99 24.55
C THR A 438 -7.49 -13.56 24.24
N PRO A 439 -6.21 -13.31 23.95
CA PRO A 439 -5.75 -12.00 23.51
C PRO A 439 -5.89 -11.78 21.99
N TRP A 440 -6.47 -12.75 21.26
CA TRP A 440 -6.83 -12.60 19.85
C TRP A 440 -8.34 -12.36 19.70
N ALA A 441 -8.73 -11.67 18.63
CA ALA A 441 -10.13 -11.41 18.37
C ALA A 441 -10.87 -12.71 18.03
N ILE A 442 -11.95 -13.00 18.77
CA ILE A 442 -12.77 -14.20 18.59
C ILE A 442 -13.59 -14.08 17.30
N CYS A 443 -13.48 -15.08 16.42
CA CYS A 443 -14.22 -15.14 15.15
C CYS A 443 -15.13 -16.37 15.03
N GLY A 444 -15.25 -17.19 16.07
CA GLY A 444 -16.18 -18.32 16.10
C GLY A 444 -15.83 -19.36 17.15
N GLY A 445 -16.55 -20.47 17.13
CA GLY A 445 -16.24 -21.60 18.00
C GLY A 445 -17.17 -22.79 17.81
N THR A 446 -16.81 -23.90 18.46
CA THR A 446 -17.61 -25.13 18.52
C THR A 446 -17.56 -25.72 19.92
N LEU A 447 -18.72 -26.13 20.44
CA LEU A 447 -18.81 -26.89 21.68
C LEU A 447 -19.09 -28.35 21.38
N ARG A 448 -18.32 -29.25 21.99
CA ARG A 448 -18.54 -30.69 21.92
C ARG A 448 -18.68 -31.25 23.32
N ALA A 449 -19.82 -31.85 23.61
CA ALA A 449 -20.08 -32.44 24.93
C ALA A 449 -20.63 -33.85 24.80
N LYS A 450 -20.29 -34.70 25.78
CA LYS A 450 -20.89 -36.02 25.95
C LYS A 450 -21.54 -36.07 27.32
N PHE A 451 -22.81 -36.41 27.36
CA PHE A 451 -23.61 -36.56 28.57
C PHE A 451 -24.04 -38.02 28.75
N ILE A 452 -24.41 -38.38 29.96
CA ILE A 452 -25.09 -39.64 30.29
C ILE A 452 -26.27 -39.27 31.19
N GLY A 453 -27.50 -39.51 30.76
CA GLY A 453 -28.69 -39.35 31.62
C GLY A 453 -29.06 -40.64 32.35
N GLY A 454 -29.55 -40.51 33.57
CA GLY A 454 -30.14 -41.60 34.35
C GLY A 454 -31.60 -41.87 33.97
N ASN A 455 -32.33 -40.81 33.59
CA ASN A 455 -33.75 -40.85 33.23
C ASN A 455 -34.02 -40.17 31.88
N ALA A 456 -35.17 -40.48 31.26
CA ALA A 456 -35.55 -39.88 29.98
C ALA A 456 -35.83 -38.36 30.08
N GLU A 457 -36.21 -37.88 31.26
CA GLU A 457 -36.52 -36.48 31.54
C GLU A 457 -35.30 -35.63 31.94
N ASP A 458 -34.10 -36.23 31.97
CA ASP A 458 -32.87 -35.51 32.31
C ASP A 458 -32.53 -34.52 31.19
N LYS A 459 -32.79 -33.22 31.43
CA LYS A 459 -32.54 -32.13 30.48
C LYS A 459 -31.13 -31.57 30.64
N PHE A 460 -30.35 -31.65 29.57
CA PHE A 460 -29.02 -31.05 29.45
C PHE A 460 -29.08 -29.82 28.57
N ALA A 461 -28.22 -28.84 28.84
CA ALA A 461 -28.09 -27.67 27.99
C ALA A 461 -26.66 -27.15 27.92
N LEU A 462 -26.36 -26.51 26.80
CA LEU A 462 -25.19 -25.66 26.60
C LEU A 462 -25.69 -24.25 26.32
N ASP A 463 -25.21 -23.30 27.11
CA ASP A 463 -25.46 -21.89 26.93
C ASP A 463 -24.14 -21.13 26.78
N VAL A 464 -24.16 -20.05 26.02
CA VAL A 464 -23.04 -19.12 25.86
C VAL A 464 -23.43 -17.78 26.45
N ARG A 465 -22.62 -17.25 27.38
CA ARG A 465 -22.75 -15.89 27.90
C ARG A 465 -21.63 -15.03 27.32
N LEU A 466 -22.00 -14.07 26.48
CA LEU A 466 -21.06 -13.14 25.85
C LEU A 466 -20.91 -11.89 26.72
N ASP A 467 -19.67 -11.52 27.06
CA ASP A 467 -19.29 -10.33 27.85
C ASP A 467 -20.13 -10.11 29.13
N GLY A 468 -20.53 -11.19 29.80
CA GLY A 468 -21.32 -11.14 31.04
C GLY A 468 -22.75 -10.59 30.87
N LYS A 469 -23.23 -10.36 29.64
CA LYS A 469 -24.52 -9.69 29.38
C LYS A 469 -25.64 -10.68 29.06
N LYS A 470 -25.60 -11.28 27.86
CA LYS A 470 -26.70 -12.11 27.34
C LYS A 470 -26.31 -13.58 27.36
N VAL A 471 -27.16 -14.40 28.00
CA VAL A 471 -27.08 -15.86 27.91
C VAL A 471 -27.89 -16.31 26.69
N THR A 472 -27.26 -17.08 25.81
CA THR A 472 -27.87 -17.65 24.60
C THR A 472 -27.80 -19.16 24.69
N ARG A 473 -28.97 -19.82 24.71
CA ARG A 473 -29.09 -21.26 24.56
C ARG A 473 -28.61 -21.66 23.17
N VAL A 474 -27.53 -22.44 23.10
CA VAL A 474 -27.00 -22.93 21.82
C VAL A 474 -27.37 -24.37 21.56
N TRP A 475 -27.59 -25.16 22.61
CA TRP A 475 -28.01 -26.55 22.47
C TRP A 475 -28.76 -27.03 23.71
N GLU A 476 -29.75 -27.91 23.50
CA GLU A 476 -30.43 -28.65 24.55
C GLU A 476 -30.75 -30.08 24.08
N GLY A 477 -30.89 -30.99 25.04
CA GLY A 477 -31.33 -32.35 24.76
C GLY A 477 -31.68 -33.11 26.03
N ALA A 478 -32.43 -34.19 25.87
CA ALA A 478 -32.79 -35.10 26.94
C ALA A 478 -32.62 -36.55 26.49
N SER A 479 -32.15 -37.42 27.39
CA SER A 479 -31.95 -38.83 27.07
C SER A 479 -31.74 -39.66 28.33
N ARG A 480 -32.29 -40.88 28.34
CA ARG A 480 -31.84 -41.96 29.22
C ARG A 480 -30.65 -42.65 28.55
N GLY A 481 -29.44 -42.47 29.09
CA GLY A 481 -28.21 -42.99 28.52
C GLY A 481 -27.36 -41.95 27.79
N PRO A 482 -26.44 -42.37 26.89
CA PRO A 482 -25.47 -41.47 26.27
C PRO A 482 -26.10 -40.46 25.30
N LEU A 483 -25.72 -39.19 25.44
CA LEU A 483 -26.14 -38.09 24.57
C LEU A 483 -24.91 -37.28 24.12
N LYS A 484 -24.90 -36.80 22.88
CA LYS A 484 -23.78 -36.01 22.32
C LYS A 484 -24.28 -34.66 21.81
N ALA A 485 -23.54 -33.61 22.14
CA ALA A 485 -23.68 -32.29 21.55
C ALA A 485 -22.45 -32.00 20.68
N ASN A 486 -22.67 -31.43 19.49
CA ASN A 486 -21.64 -30.88 18.62
C ASN A 486 -22.25 -29.64 17.95
N VAL A 487 -22.04 -28.47 18.54
CA VAL A 487 -22.75 -27.23 18.17
C VAL A 487 -21.75 -26.13 17.81
N VAL A 488 -21.92 -25.56 16.63
CA VAL A 488 -21.23 -24.32 16.23
C VAL A 488 -21.88 -23.16 16.96
N ILE A 489 -21.08 -22.30 17.59
CA ILE A 489 -21.58 -21.21 18.45
C ILE A 489 -21.33 -19.82 17.86
N ASP A 490 -20.98 -19.73 16.58
CA ASP A 490 -20.66 -18.47 15.90
C ASP A 490 -21.78 -17.42 16.07
N ASP A 491 -23.05 -17.80 15.91
CA ASP A 491 -24.19 -16.89 16.08
C ASP A 491 -24.30 -16.32 17.51
N ALA A 492 -23.96 -17.12 18.52
CA ALA A 492 -23.98 -16.69 19.92
C ALA A 492 -22.80 -15.76 20.26
N LEU A 493 -21.66 -15.91 19.58
CA LEU A 493 -20.47 -15.08 19.72
C LEU A 493 -20.55 -13.77 18.89
N GLN A 494 -21.47 -13.71 17.92
CA GLN A 494 -21.74 -12.54 17.09
C GLN A 494 -20.50 -11.93 16.41
N PRO A 495 -19.58 -12.72 15.83
CA PRO A 495 -18.26 -12.24 15.42
C PRO A 495 -18.32 -11.09 14.39
N ARG A 496 -19.35 -11.06 13.53
CA ARG A 496 -19.53 -10.08 12.44
C ARG A 496 -20.58 -8.98 12.71
N ARG A 497 -21.09 -8.88 13.94
CA ARG A 497 -22.25 -8.01 14.27
C ARG A 497 -22.06 -7.18 15.54
N ALA A 498 -20.86 -7.18 16.10
CA ALA A 498 -20.53 -6.45 17.32
C ALA A 498 -19.02 -6.12 17.36
N PRO A 499 -18.57 -5.21 18.25
CA PRO A 499 -17.16 -4.96 18.51
C PRO A 499 -16.33 -6.24 18.71
N ALA A 500 -15.00 -6.16 18.55
CA ALA A 500 -14.12 -7.32 18.74
C ALA A 500 -14.27 -7.88 20.17
N LYS A 501 -14.32 -9.21 20.29
CA LYS A 501 -14.53 -9.90 21.56
C LYS A 501 -13.31 -10.73 21.91
N TYR A 502 -13.04 -10.81 23.20
CA TYR A 502 -11.87 -11.46 23.78
C TYR A 502 -12.24 -12.40 24.94
N HIS A 503 -13.51 -12.41 25.32
CA HIS A 503 -14.03 -13.16 26.45
C HIS A 503 -15.44 -13.71 26.19
N TYR A 504 -15.72 -14.93 26.66
CA TYR A 504 -17.08 -15.45 26.83
C TYR A 504 -17.08 -16.58 27.86
N GLU A 505 -18.25 -16.99 28.29
CA GLU A 505 -18.42 -18.12 29.21
C GLU A 505 -19.34 -19.18 28.60
N VAL A 506 -18.96 -20.44 28.77
CA VAL A 506 -19.80 -21.60 28.46
C VAL A 506 -20.45 -22.08 29.75
N ILE A 507 -21.77 -22.17 29.76
CA ILE A 507 -22.55 -22.69 30.88
C ILE A 507 -23.11 -24.04 30.46
N VAL A 508 -22.78 -25.08 31.22
CA VAL A 508 -23.25 -26.45 31.00
C VAL A 508 -24.24 -26.81 32.09
N THR A 509 -25.48 -27.05 31.70
CA THR A 509 -26.53 -27.50 32.63
C THR A 509 -26.56 -29.02 32.67
N VAL A 510 -26.34 -29.58 33.86
CA VAL A 510 -26.49 -31.02 34.15
C VAL A 510 -27.56 -31.18 35.24
N PRO A 511 -28.63 -31.96 34.99
CA PRO A 511 -29.68 -32.15 35.98
C PRO A 511 -29.15 -32.93 37.19
N SER A 512 -29.85 -32.84 38.32
CA SER A 512 -29.49 -33.57 39.54
C SER A 512 -29.77 -35.07 39.40
N GLY A 513 -29.10 -35.90 40.22
CA GLY A 513 -29.27 -37.36 40.24
C GLY A 513 -28.13 -38.09 39.52
N GLU A 514 -28.47 -39.13 38.75
CA GLU A 514 -27.49 -40.01 38.07
C GLU A 514 -26.94 -39.40 36.77
N ALA A 515 -27.49 -38.27 36.32
CA ALA A 515 -27.05 -37.56 35.12
C ALA A 515 -25.64 -36.98 35.29
N LYS A 516 -24.79 -37.11 34.25
CA LYS A 516 -23.37 -36.71 34.29
C LYS A 516 -22.91 -36.11 32.97
N LEU A 517 -22.03 -35.10 33.07
CA LEU A 517 -21.17 -34.68 31.95
C LEU A 517 -19.94 -35.60 31.90
N LYS A 518 -19.74 -36.29 30.78
CA LYS A 518 -18.60 -37.22 30.56
C LYS A 518 -17.38 -36.53 29.96
N SER A 519 -17.60 -35.61 29.02
CA SER A 519 -16.53 -34.84 28.40
C SER A 519 -17.07 -33.52 27.88
N LEU A 520 -16.27 -32.47 27.94
CA LEU A 520 -16.51 -31.19 27.28
C LEU A 520 -15.24 -30.81 26.51
N GLU A 521 -15.42 -30.26 25.33
CA GLU A 521 -14.39 -29.58 24.55
C GLU A 521 -14.97 -28.25 24.09
N ILE A 522 -14.23 -27.18 24.39
CA ILE A 522 -14.54 -25.81 24.00
C ILE A 522 -13.48 -25.42 22.98
N GLU A 523 -13.87 -25.32 21.71
CA GLU A 523 -13.02 -24.84 20.63
C GLU A 523 -13.41 -23.39 20.30
N THR A 524 -12.45 -22.48 20.36
CA THR A 524 -12.62 -21.06 20.01
C THR A 524 -11.73 -20.75 18.81
N ASP A 525 -12.34 -20.30 17.73
CA ASP A 525 -11.63 -19.80 16.55
C ASP A 525 -11.31 -18.32 16.78
N VAL A 526 -10.06 -17.94 16.51
CA VAL A 526 -9.58 -16.56 16.62
C VAL A 526 -8.93 -16.09 15.33
N MET A 527 -9.04 -14.81 15.02
CA MET A 527 -8.27 -14.19 13.95
C MET A 527 -6.81 -14.08 14.38
N ALA A 528 -5.89 -14.52 13.53
CA ALA A 528 -4.46 -14.35 13.73
C ALA A 528 -3.83 -13.84 12.44
N ALA A 529 -2.89 -12.89 12.56
CA ALA A 529 -2.08 -12.39 11.46
C ALA A 529 -1.01 -13.44 11.12
N PRO A 530 -1.07 -14.12 9.96
CA PRO A 530 -0.14 -15.23 9.66
C PRO A 530 1.34 -14.80 9.64
N LEU A 531 1.60 -13.50 9.43
CA LEU A 531 2.94 -12.92 9.37
C LEU A 531 3.64 -12.85 10.73
N SER A 532 2.88 -12.82 11.83
CA SER A 532 3.40 -12.77 13.20
C SER A 532 3.73 -14.15 13.77
N LEU A 533 3.11 -15.20 13.22
CA LEU A 533 3.20 -16.53 13.81
C LEU A 533 4.62 -17.12 13.68
N PRO A 534 5.11 -17.88 14.68
CA PRO A 534 6.43 -18.51 14.63
C PRO A 534 6.52 -19.51 13.47
N ARG A 535 7.43 -19.27 12.52
CA ARG A 535 7.49 -20.05 11.27
C ARG A 535 8.86 -20.62 10.99
N LEU A 536 8.88 -21.76 10.31
CA LEU A 536 10.07 -22.35 9.75
C LEU A 536 10.56 -21.56 8.52
N ARG A 537 11.88 -21.48 8.40
CA ARG A 537 12.65 -21.05 7.23
C ARG A 537 13.53 -22.19 6.76
N ARG A 538 13.94 -22.18 5.49
CA ARG A 538 14.88 -23.16 4.94
C ARG A 538 16.15 -23.24 5.78
N GLY A 539 16.61 -24.47 6.02
CA GLY A 539 17.77 -24.73 6.86
C GLY A 539 17.39 -24.88 8.33
N GLU A 540 18.33 -24.54 9.21
CA GLU A 540 18.20 -24.68 10.66
C GLU A 540 17.35 -23.56 11.25
N ASN A 541 16.42 -23.92 12.13
CA ASN A 541 15.57 -23.00 12.87
C ASN A 541 15.76 -23.25 14.36
N LYS A 542 16.03 -22.18 15.10
CA LYS A 542 16.13 -22.21 16.57
C LYS A 542 14.80 -21.79 17.17
N PHE A 543 14.29 -22.56 18.13
CA PHE A 543 13.06 -22.25 18.85
C PHE A 543 13.38 -22.04 20.31
N ALA A 544 12.97 -20.89 20.84
CA ALA A 544 13.09 -20.55 22.25
C ALA A 544 11.69 -20.53 22.88
N TYR A 545 11.46 -21.44 23.82
CA TYR A 545 10.25 -21.49 24.63
C TYR A 545 10.46 -20.76 25.95
N THR A 546 9.45 -19.99 26.37
CA THR A 546 9.41 -19.36 27.69
C THR A 546 8.01 -19.37 28.27
N ASP A 547 7.88 -19.48 29.60
CA ASP A 547 6.65 -19.18 30.33
C ASP A 547 6.94 -18.48 31.67
N GLN A 548 5.89 -18.15 32.42
CA GLN A 548 5.96 -17.53 33.75
C GLN A 548 5.44 -18.45 34.85
N GLN A 549 5.54 -19.77 34.68
CA GLN A 549 5.08 -20.71 35.70
C GLN A 549 6.22 -21.09 36.65
N ASP A 550 5.99 -20.81 37.94
CA ASP A 550 6.88 -21.28 39.01
C ASP A 550 6.60 -22.75 39.36
N GLY A 551 7.68 -23.47 39.65
CA GLY A 551 7.63 -24.88 40.06
C GLY A 551 7.37 -25.86 38.90
N PRO A 552 7.30 -27.17 39.20
CA PRO A 552 7.13 -28.21 38.19
C PRO A 552 5.81 -28.05 37.41
N HIS A 553 5.90 -28.10 36.09
CA HIS A 553 4.78 -28.11 35.16
C HIS A 553 5.22 -28.83 33.87
N GLU A 554 4.28 -29.10 32.97
CA GLU A 554 4.60 -29.74 31.69
C GLU A 554 3.82 -29.11 30.53
N VAL A 555 4.54 -28.73 29.49
CA VAL A 555 3.99 -28.25 28.22
C VAL A 555 4.53 -29.12 27.11
N THR A 556 3.65 -29.52 26.19
CA THR A 556 4.03 -30.22 24.97
C THR A 556 3.86 -29.28 23.78
N ILE A 557 4.95 -29.05 23.05
CA ILE A 557 4.92 -28.38 21.75
C ILE A 557 4.77 -29.43 20.66
N THR A 558 3.86 -29.22 19.72
CA THR A 558 3.74 -30.04 18.50
C THR A 558 3.79 -29.14 17.28
N GLN A 559 4.72 -29.40 16.36
CA GLN A 559 4.84 -28.66 15.11
C GLN A 559 4.62 -29.60 13.94
N GLU A 560 3.79 -29.16 13.00
CA GLU A 560 3.52 -29.89 11.76
C GLU A 560 3.81 -28.98 10.57
N TRP A 561 4.56 -29.50 9.61
CA TRP A 561 4.93 -28.77 8.40
C TRP A 561 4.98 -29.69 7.19
N ARG A 562 5.19 -29.08 6.02
CA ARG A 562 5.37 -29.78 4.75
C ARG A 562 6.66 -29.33 4.10
N GLU A 563 7.38 -30.27 3.49
CA GLU A 563 8.61 -30.00 2.75
C GLU A 563 8.41 -30.28 1.27
N CYS A 564 8.88 -29.38 0.41
CA CYS A 564 8.92 -29.57 -1.04
C CYS A 564 10.37 -29.65 -1.51
N ASP A 565 10.82 -30.85 -1.85
CA ASP A 565 12.23 -31.12 -2.21
C ASP A 565 12.43 -31.19 -3.73
N THR A 566 11.35 -31.43 -4.48
CA THR A 566 11.41 -31.70 -5.92
C THR A 566 11.46 -30.43 -6.77
N LEU A 567 10.95 -29.31 -6.25
CA LEU A 567 11.00 -28.03 -6.94
C LEU A 567 12.24 -27.25 -6.51
N LYS A 568 12.98 -26.75 -7.49
CA LYS A 568 14.12 -25.88 -7.25
C LYS A 568 13.71 -24.43 -7.55
N PRO A 569 13.96 -23.48 -6.63
CA PRO A 569 13.89 -22.07 -6.93
C PRO A 569 14.72 -21.71 -8.17
N PRO A 570 14.35 -20.66 -8.91
CA PRO A 570 15.20 -20.14 -9.97
C PRO A 570 16.57 -19.70 -9.40
N LEU A 571 17.57 -19.64 -10.27
CA LEU A 571 18.88 -19.11 -9.88
C LEU A 571 18.84 -17.58 -9.80
N PRO A 572 19.55 -16.94 -8.85
CA PRO A 572 19.68 -15.49 -8.86
C PRO A 572 20.46 -15.01 -10.09
N PRO A 573 20.21 -13.78 -10.58
CA PRO A 573 21.14 -13.09 -11.48
C PRO A 573 22.55 -13.02 -10.85
N THR A 574 23.60 -13.35 -11.62
CA THR A 574 24.96 -13.51 -11.06
C THR A 574 25.85 -12.27 -11.23
N THR A 575 25.70 -11.54 -12.34
CA THR A 575 26.52 -10.37 -12.66
C THR A 575 25.63 -9.27 -13.21
N PRO A 576 25.77 -8.01 -12.76
CA PRO A 576 24.95 -6.93 -13.30
C PRO A 576 25.44 -6.54 -14.70
N GLU A 577 24.51 -6.19 -15.57
CA GLU A 577 24.85 -5.59 -16.87
C GLU A 577 25.12 -4.08 -16.69
N TYR A 578 24.33 -3.41 -15.86
CA TYR A 578 24.53 -2.00 -15.52
C TYR A 578 23.82 -1.61 -14.22
N PRO A 579 24.38 -0.74 -13.37
CA PRO A 579 25.80 -0.37 -13.34
C PRO A 579 26.69 -1.60 -13.16
N ALA A 580 27.87 -1.63 -13.77
CA ALA A 580 28.85 -2.68 -13.48
C ALA A 580 29.21 -2.67 -11.97
N ALA A 581 29.51 -3.83 -11.41
CA ALA A 581 29.86 -3.94 -9.99
C ALA A 581 31.11 -3.09 -9.68
N GLY A 582 31.01 -2.22 -8.68
CA GLY A 582 32.06 -1.28 -8.27
C GLY A 582 32.21 -0.05 -9.18
N ALA A 583 31.36 0.13 -10.19
CA ALA A 583 31.51 1.21 -11.15
C ALA A 583 31.18 2.59 -10.54
N THR A 584 31.86 3.62 -11.06
CA THR A 584 31.42 5.02 -10.93
C THR A 584 30.71 5.42 -12.22
N ILE A 585 29.44 5.81 -12.13
CA ILE A 585 28.59 6.18 -13.27
C ILE A 585 28.24 7.66 -13.24
N ARG A 586 27.81 8.20 -14.38
CA ARG A 586 27.52 9.62 -14.58
C ARG A 586 26.16 9.90 -15.26
N ASP A 587 25.30 8.88 -15.38
CA ASP A 587 24.02 9.09 -16.05
C ASP A 587 23.16 10.08 -15.28
N SER A 588 22.53 11.00 -15.99
CA SER A 588 21.50 11.86 -15.41
C SER A 588 20.32 11.01 -14.91
N MET A 589 19.96 9.95 -15.65
CA MET A 589 18.95 8.96 -15.28
C MET A 589 19.56 7.56 -15.28
N VAL A 590 19.71 6.96 -14.09
CA VAL A 590 20.35 5.65 -13.95
C VAL A 590 19.36 4.53 -14.32
N THR A 591 19.74 3.68 -15.27
CA THR A 591 18.97 2.49 -15.68
C THR A 591 19.65 1.22 -15.22
N PHE A 592 19.14 0.58 -14.17
CA PHE A 592 19.65 -0.71 -13.70
C PHE A 592 19.30 -1.81 -14.72
N LYS A 593 20.23 -2.75 -14.97
CA LYS A 593 20.10 -3.85 -15.95
C LYS A 593 20.79 -5.11 -15.45
N TRP A 594 20.17 -6.26 -15.70
CA TRP A 594 20.69 -7.58 -15.34
C TRP A 594 20.34 -8.65 -16.38
N PRO A 595 21.10 -9.76 -16.43
CA PRO A 595 20.85 -10.83 -17.38
C PRO A 595 19.53 -11.54 -17.13
N ALA A 596 19.02 -12.20 -18.17
CA ALA A 596 17.87 -13.09 -18.03
C ALA A 596 18.20 -14.27 -17.11
N THR A 597 17.18 -14.74 -16.40
CA THR A 597 17.23 -15.95 -15.58
C THR A 597 16.25 -16.96 -16.16
N ASP A 598 16.70 -18.21 -16.35
CA ASP A 598 15.85 -19.27 -16.89
C ASP A 598 14.56 -19.46 -16.06
N GLY A 599 13.42 -19.42 -16.76
CA GLY A 599 12.10 -19.58 -16.14
C GLY A 599 11.59 -18.37 -15.36
N ALA A 600 12.36 -17.28 -15.26
CA ALA A 600 11.93 -16.06 -14.58
C ALA A 600 10.86 -15.30 -15.37
N ARG A 601 9.98 -14.62 -14.62
CA ARG A 601 8.84 -13.85 -15.12
C ARG A 601 8.72 -12.47 -14.47
N ALA A 602 9.29 -12.31 -13.28
CA ALA A 602 9.40 -11.03 -12.60
C ALA A 602 10.72 -10.96 -11.82
N TRP A 603 11.11 -9.75 -11.44
CA TRP A 603 12.31 -9.49 -10.65
C TRP A 603 12.00 -8.48 -9.57
N HIS A 604 12.57 -8.69 -8.38
CA HIS A 604 12.57 -7.70 -7.30
C HIS A 604 13.95 -7.06 -7.29
N ILE A 605 14.01 -5.75 -7.51
CA ILE A 605 15.23 -4.94 -7.38
C ILE A 605 15.21 -4.19 -6.05
N GLN A 606 16.36 -4.19 -5.36
CA GLN A 606 16.60 -3.38 -4.17
C GLN A 606 17.87 -2.55 -4.33
N VAL A 607 17.80 -1.27 -4.01
CA VAL A 607 18.95 -0.38 -3.83
C VAL A 607 18.94 0.15 -2.40
N SER A 608 20.07 0.14 -1.72
CA SER A 608 20.27 0.61 -0.36
C SER A 608 21.60 1.33 -0.21
N GLN A 609 21.72 2.19 0.80
CA GLN A 609 23.02 2.71 1.25
C GLN A 609 23.70 1.75 2.24
N ARG A 610 23.01 0.68 2.66
CA ARG A 610 23.49 -0.33 3.60
C ARG A 610 23.74 -1.65 2.90
N GLU A 611 24.79 -2.35 3.32
CA GLU A 611 25.12 -3.67 2.82
C GLU A 611 24.10 -4.75 3.24
N ASP A 612 23.40 -4.54 4.36
CA ASP A 612 22.40 -5.48 4.88
C ASP A 612 21.01 -5.33 4.22
N PHE A 613 20.81 -4.29 3.40
CA PHE A 613 19.53 -3.95 2.75
C PHE A 613 18.35 -3.81 3.72
N ARG A 614 18.62 -3.50 5.00
CA ARG A 614 17.57 -3.42 6.02
C ARG A 614 16.55 -2.32 5.74
N ILE A 615 16.96 -1.27 5.03
CA ILE A 615 16.13 -0.18 4.53
C ILE A 615 16.47 0.09 3.07
N PRO A 616 15.48 0.40 2.22
CA PRO A 616 15.75 0.85 0.86
C PRO A 616 16.31 2.28 0.87
N TYR A 617 17.10 2.62 -0.15
CA TYR A 617 17.54 4.00 -0.37
C TYR A 617 16.35 4.91 -0.68
N ARG A 618 15.48 4.44 -1.59
CA ARG A 618 14.18 5.05 -1.91
C ARG A 618 13.15 3.96 -2.17
N PRO A 619 11.86 4.22 -1.91
CA PRO A 619 10.77 3.34 -2.29
C PRO A 619 10.80 2.95 -3.77
N SER A 620 11.12 3.90 -4.66
CA SER A 620 11.23 3.66 -6.11
C SER A 620 12.30 2.65 -6.52
N TYR A 621 13.20 2.25 -5.60
CA TYR A 621 14.24 1.26 -5.85
C TYR A 621 14.10 0.02 -4.95
N ASP A 622 12.90 -0.24 -4.42
CA ASP A 622 12.50 -1.48 -3.74
C ASP A 622 11.18 -1.97 -4.35
N VAL A 623 11.28 -2.45 -5.59
CA VAL A 623 10.11 -2.69 -6.46
C VAL A 623 10.20 -4.02 -7.18
N VAL A 624 9.04 -4.57 -7.51
CA VAL A 624 8.92 -5.73 -8.41
C VAL A 624 8.56 -5.25 -9.81
N ILE A 625 9.29 -5.78 -10.79
CA ILE A 625 9.14 -5.44 -12.21
C ILE A 625 9.06 -6.72 -13.06
N ARG A 626 8.52 -6.60 -14.28
CA ARG A 626 8.50 -7.70 -15.29
C ARG A 626 9.51 -7.49 -16.43
N ASP A 627 10.26 -6.39 -16.40
CA ASP A 627 11.38 -6.14 -17.31
C ASP A 627 12.71 -6.49 -16.61
N ARG A 628 13.79 -6.64 -17.37
CA ARG A 628 15.15 -6.87 -16.84
C ARG A 628 15.93 -5.57 -16.63
N GLN A 629 15.22 -4.45 -16.66
CA GLN A 629 15.78 -3.14 -16.45
C GLN A 629 14.81 -2.24 -15.70
N TRP A 630 15.34 -1.32 -14.91
CA TRP A 630 14.57 -0.36 -14.15
C TRP A 630 15.20 1.01 -14.19
N CYS A 631 14.40 2.01 -14.55
CA CYS A 631 14.80 3.42 -14.52
C CYS A 631 13.67 4.24 -13.91
N VAL A 632 14.02 5.06 -12.93
CA VAL A 632 13.13 6.08 -12.39
C VAL A 632 13.26 7.31 -13.29
N PRO A 633 12.16 7.87 -13.84
CA PRO A 633 12.21 8.87 -14.91
C PRO A 633 12.54 10.30 -14.44
N TYR A 634 13.49 10.44 -13.52
CA TYR A 634 13.92 11.71 -12.93
C TYR A 634 15.45 11.82 -12.91
N THR A 635 15.97 13.02 -13.16
CA THR A 635 17.42 13.26 -13.17
C THR A 635 17.98 13.42 -11.76
N GLY A 636 19.26 13.08 -11.59
CA GLY A 636 20.03 13.40 -10.39
C GLY A 636 19.45 12.81 -9.10
N MET A 637 18.94 11.57 -9.17
CA MET A 637 18.30 10.87 -8.05
C MET A 637 19.26 10.28 -7.02
N PHE A 638 20.57 10.35 -7.28
CA PHE A 638 21.65 9.82 -6.45
C PHE A 638 22.60 10.94 -6.00
N ALA A 639 23.29 10.72 -4.88
CA ALA A 639 24.28 11.64 -4.34
C ALA A 639 25.71 11.16 -4.67
N PRO A 640 26.64 12.07 -5.05
CA PRO A 640 27.95 11.70 -5.59
C PRO A 640 28.96 11.16 -4.56
N ASP A 641 28.68 11.35 -3.26
CA ASP A 641 29.59 10.97 -2.17
C ASP A 641 29.22 9.61 -1.54
N THR A 642 28.25 8.92 -2.13
CA THR A 642 27.60 7.75 -1.54
C THR A 642 27.95 6.49 -2.32
N THR A 643 28.28 5.42 -1.60
CA THR A 643 28.29 4.06 -2.19
C THR A 643 26.91 3.46 -2.03
N TYR A 644 26.33 3.01 -3.13
CA TYR A 644 25.05 2.33 -3.14
C TYR A 644 25.27 0.85 -3.34
N HIS A 645 24.55 0.04 -2.56
CA HIS A 645 24.45 -1.39 -2.69
C HIS A 645 23.16 -1.72 -3.42
N TRP A 646 23.20 -2.65 -4.37
CA TRP A 646 22.00 -3.12 -5.05
C TRP A 646 22.03 -4.61 -5.31
N ARG A 647 20.85 -5.21 -5.38
CA ARG A 647 20.67 -6.65 -5.59
C ARG A 647 19.35 -6.93 -6.29
N VAL A 648 19.29 -8.09 -6.94
CA VAL A 648 18.10 -8.53 -7.67
C VAL A 648 17.82 -9.99 -7.36
N ARG A 649 16.54 -10.37 -7.25
CA ARG A 649 16.10 -11.78 -7.27
C ARG A 649 15.04 -11.99 -8.33
N ALA A 650 15.02 -13.19 -8.89
CA ALA A 650 14.09 -13.59 -9.94
C ALA A 650 12.90 -14.35 -9.35
N ARG A 651 11.71 -14.19 -9.92
CA ARG A 651 10.51 -14.99 -9.62
C ARG A 651 10.12 -15.80 -10.84
N ASP A 652 9.80 -17.07 -10.65
CA ASP A 652 9.24 -17.91 -11.71
C ASP A 652 7.70 -17.79 -11.81
N LYS A 653 7.12 -18.48 -12.80
CA LYS A 653 5.67 -18.50 -13.03
C LYS A 653 4.84 -19.12 -11.89
N ARG A 654 5.47 -19.86 -10.97
CA ARG A 654 4.82 -20.50 -9.83
C ARG A 654 4.78 -19.57 -8.61
N GLY A 655 5.38 -18.38 -8.71
CA GLY A 655 5.52 -17.44 -7.61
C GLY A 655 6.72 -17.73 -6.69
N ILE A 656 7.65 -18.59 -7.11
CA ILE A 656 8.84 -18.94 -6.33
C ILE A 656 9.98 -17.98 -6.69
N TRP A 657 10.57 -17.38 -5.66
CA TRP A 657 11.70 -16.49 -5.74
C TRP A 657 13.03 -17.24 -5.64
N SER A 658 14.03 -16.80 -6.40
CA SER A 658 15.42 -17.17 -6.17
C SER A 658 15.90 -16.60 -4.83
N GLU A 659 17.08 -17.04 -4.38
CA GLU A 659 17.87 -16.22 -3.46
C GLU A 659 18.12 -14.83 -4.06
N TRP A 660 18.53 -13.88 -3.23
CA TRP A 660 19.09 -12.63 -3.75
C TRP A 660 20.41 -12.88 -4.48
N SER A 661 20.69 -12.09 -5.52
CA SER A 661 22.05 -11.96 -6.05
C SER A 661 23.02 -11.56 -4.93
N SER A 662 24.32 -11.77 -5.16
CA SER A 662 25.33 -11.05 -4.38
C SER A 662 25.04 -9.55 -4.45
N ALA A 663 25.31 -8.83 -3.37
CA ALA A 663 25.23 -7.38 -3.38
C ALA A 663 26.29 -6.82 -4.34
N TRP A 664 25.87 -5.98 -5.28
CA TRP A 664 26.78 -5.21 -6.13
C TRP A 664 26.80 -3.77 -5.65
N THR A 665 27.90 -3.07 -5.90
CA THR A 665 28.05 -1.67 -5.53
C THR A 665 28.19 -0.77 -6.74
N PHE A 666 27.84 0.49 -6.59
CA PHE A 666 28.23 1.55 -7.53
C PHE A 666 28.32 2.89 -6.79
N ARG A 667 29.00 3.85 -7.42
CA ARG A 667 28.96 5.28 -7.04
C ARG A 667 28.38 6.07 -8.20
N TRP A 668 27.62 7.11 -7.89
CA TRP A 668 27.22 8.10 -8.87
C TRP A 668 28.19 9.26 -8.80
N GLU A 669 28.48 9.94 -9.91
CA GLU A 669 29.28 11.15 -9.96
C GLU A 669 28.55 12.15 -10.86
N GLY A 670 28.32 13.36 -10.34
CA GLY A 670 27.57 14.39 -11.02
C GLY A 670 27.39 15.61 -10.12
N PRO A 671 26.82 16.70 -10.65
CA PRO A 671 26.60 17.91 -9.89
C PRO A 671 25.44 17.73 -8.90
N ARG A 672 25.51 18.42 -7.76
CA ARG A 672 24.38 18.53 -6.82
C ARG A 672 23.49 19.72 -7.14
N THR A 673 22.34 19.80 -6.47
CA THR A 673 21.32 20.80 -6.77
C THR A 673 21.84 22.23 -6.50
N PRO A 674 21.55 23.22 -7.37
CA PRO A 674 21.89 24.62 -7.10
C PRO A 674 21.29 25.11 -5.78
N LEU A 675 22.04 25.95 -5.07
CA LEU A 675 21.67 26.48 -3.75
C LEU A 675 21.22 27.93 -3.84
N ASN A 676 20.52 28.40 -2.80
CA ASN A 676 20.17 29.81 -2.59
C ASN A 676 19.53 30.51 -3.81
N VAL A 677 18.66 29.78 -4.50
CA VAL A 677 17.93 30.27 -5.68
C VAL A 677 16.94 31.35 -5.25
N ARG A 678 17.11 32.57 -5.79
CA ARG A 678 16.35 33.76 -5.36
C ARG A 678 16.22 34.77 -6.50
N ALA A 679 15.20 35.62 -6.44
CA ALA A 679 15.06 36.75 -7.35
C ALA A 679 15.57 38.04 -6.72
N GLU A 680 16.27 38.85 -7.53
CA GLU A 680 16.78 40.15 -7.16
C GLU A 680 16.38 41.20 -8.22
N PRO A 681 16.00 42.42 -7.80
CA PRO A 681 15.72 43.50 -8.73
C PRO A 681 16.99 44.02 -9.40
N ARG A 682 16.91 44.29 -10.71
CA ARG A 682 17.99 44.90 -11.49
C ARG A 682 17.41 45.74 -12.63
N ASP A 683 17.66 47.04 -12.61
CA ASP A 683 17.27 47.98 -13.68
C ASP A 683 15.77 47.94 -14.05
N GLY A 684 14.89 47.67 -13.08
CA GLY A 684 13.44 47.55 -13.30
C GLY A 684 12.97 46.16 -13.75
N ASP A 685 13.89 45.22 -13.94
CA ASP A 685 13.64 43.80 -14.20
C ASP A 685 13.87 42.96 -12.92
N LEU A 686 13.54 41.66 -12.98
CA LEU A 686 14.00 40.68 -11.97
C LEU A 686 14.98 39.68 -12.59
N VAL A 687 16.08 39.47 -11.88
CA VAL A 687 17.11 38.50 -12.21
C VAL A 687 17.11 37.41 -11.15
N LEU A 688 17.00 36.16 -11.60
CA LEU A 688 17.20 34.98 -10.78
C LEU A 688 18.70 34.80 -10.54
N ARG A 689 19.11 34.59 -9.29
CA ARG A 689 20.48 34.23 -8.89
C ARG A 689 20.50 32.94 -8.10
N TRP A 690 21.61 32.24 -8.16
CA TRP A 690 21.85 31.02 -7.40
C TRP A 690 23.35 30.82 -7.13
N GLU A 691 23.65 29.83 -6.30
CA GLU A 691 25.02 29.43 -5.99
C GLU A 691 25.27 28.01 -6.51
N PRO A 692 26.45 27.75 -7.12
CA PRO A 692 26.89 26.39 -7.40
C PRO A 692 26.96 25.60 -6.09
N ASN A 693 26.50 24.35 -6.10
CA ASN A 693 26.70 23.48 -4.94
C ASN A 693 28.20 23.21 -4.79
N PRO A 694 28.79 23.40 -3.58
CA PRO A 694 30.21 23.15 -3.36
C PRO A 694 30.56 21.66 -3.35
N ARG A 695 29.57 20.77 -3.33
CA ARG A 695 29.72 19.31 -3.32
C ARG A 695 29.33 18.71 -4.67
N GLY A 696 29.96 17.59 -5.03
CA GLY A 696 29.77 16.92 -6.31
C GLY A 696 30.60 17.52 -7.45
N SER A 697 30.33 17.08 -8.68
CA SER A 697 31.02 17.59 -9.87
C SER A 697 30.74 19.07 -10.07
N ARG A 698 31.77 19.83 -10.48
CA ARG A 698 31.61 21.25 -10.76
C ARG A 698 30.68 21.46 -11.97
N PRO A 699 29.58 22.23 -11.81
CA PRO A 699 28.74 22.58 -12.95
C PRO A 699 29.46 23.54 -13.89
N VAL A 700 29.24 23.35 -15.20
CA VAL A 700 29.74 24.23 -16.27
C VAL A 700 28.60 25.02 -16.93
N THR A 701 27.37 24.51 -16.84
CA THR A 701 26.16 25.21 -17.29
C THR A 701 24.98 24.92 -16.37
N TYR A 702 23.93 25.71 -16.52
CA TYR A 702 22.67 25.60 -15.79
C TYR A 702 21.50 25.70 -16.74
N ASP A 703 20.56 24.76 -16.61
CA ASP A 703 19.25 24.79 -17.24
C ASP A 703 18.24 25.45 -16.29
N PHE A 704 17.38 26.32 -16.81
CA PHE A 704 16.40 27.03 -15.99
C PHE A 704 15.00 26.95 -16.58
N TYR A 705 14.02 26.94 -15.69
CA TYR A 705 12.63 26.62 -16.00
C TYR A 705 11.70 27.61 -15.31
N GLY A 706 10.61 28.00 -15.96
CA GLY A 706 9.62 28.94 -15.45
C GLY A 706 8.20 28.42 -15.58
N SER A 707 7.41 28.49 -14.51
CA SER A 707 6.00 28.08 -14.48
C SER A 707 5.16 28.96 -13.57
N ASN A 708 3.86 29.04 -13.83
CA ASN A 708 2.91 29.65 -12.88
C ASN A 708 2.35 28.63 -11.88
N GLU A 709 2.58 27.33 -12.11
CA GLU A 709 2.19 26.26 -11.18
C GLU A 709 3.22 26.17 -10.05
N LYS A 710 2.73 26.24 -8.82
CA LYS A 710 3.55 26.07 -7.61
C LYS A 710 3.99 24.62 -7.50
N GLY A 711 5.23 24.40 -7.06
CA GLY A 711 5.78 23.05 -6.92
C GLY A 711 5.98 22.29 -8.23
N PHE A 712 5.96 22.95 -9.40
CA PHE A 712 6.09 22.31 -10.71
C PHE A 712 7.38 21.49 -10.89
N SER A 713 7.29 20.43 -11.70
CA SER A 713 8.41 19.61 -12.17
C SER A 713 9.03 20.17 -13.45
N VAL A 714 10.33 19.94 -13.66
CA VAL A 714 11.06 20.50 -14.82
C VAL A 714 10.89 19.65 -16.09
N HIS A 715 10.54 20.29 -17.20
CA HIS A 715 10.30 19.61 -18.49
C HIS A 715 10.88 20.40 -19.67
N LYS A 716 11.78 19.76 -20.43
CA LYS A 716 12.36 20.32 -21.68
C LYS A 716 11.45 20.19 -22.89
N THR A 717 10.48 19.28 -22.83
CA THR A 717 9.48 19.03 -23.87
C THR A 717 8.08 19.20 -23.31
N ALA A 718 7.07 19.25 -24.18
CA ALA A 718 5.68 19.20 -23.75
C ALA A 718 5.43 17.95 -22.87
N TYR A 719 4.54 18.10 -21.89
CA TYR A 719 4.23 17.10 -20.89
C TYR A 719 2.75 17.16 -20.50
N ASP A 720 2.26 16.13 -19.83
CA ASP A 720 0.89 16.08 -19.33
C ASP A 720 0.87 16.55 -17.87
N SER A 721 0.17 17.66 -17.62
CA SER A 721 -0.06 18.19 -16.28
C SER A 721 -1.36 17.63 -15.71
N TYR A 722 -1.32 17.20 -14.45
CA TYR A 722 -2.39 16.45 -13.79
C TYR A 722 -3.80 17.02 -13.98
N ALA A 723 -4.00 18.32 -13.72
CA ALA A 723 -5.32 18.97 -13.84
C ALA A 723 -5.49 19.84 -15.10
N ARG A 724 -4.48 19.94 -15.97
CA ARG A 724 -4.48 20.82 -17.17
C ARG A 724 -4.33 20.07 -18.49
N GLY A 725 -4.05 18.77 -18.46
CA GLY A 725 -3.76 17.98 -19.65
C GLY A 725 -2.42 18.38 -20.28
N ARG A 726 -2.31 18.18 -21.59
CA ARG A 726 -1.06 18.44 -22.34
C ARG A 726 -0.70 19.93 -22.31
N VAL A 727 0.46 20.25 -21.77
CA VAL A 727 1.00 21.62 -21.69
C VAL A 727 2.38 21.72 -22.37
N PRO A 728 2.79 22.92 -22.83
CA PRO A 728 4.13 23.13 -23.37
C PRO A 728 5.25 22.89 -22.35
N ALA A 729 6.48 22.75 -22.83
CA ALA A 729 7.67 22.70 -21.99
C ALA A 729 7.80 23.97 -21.12
N ASN A 730 8.29 23.81 -19.89
CA ASN A 730 8.58 24.94 -18.99
C ASN A 730 10.07 25.36 -19.01
N PHE A 731 10.89 24.73 -19.87
CA PHE A 731 12.28 25.13 -20.11
C PHE A 731 12.36 26.55 -20.68
N LEU A 732 13.23 27.37 -20.08
CA LEU A 732 13.43 28.77 -20.44
C LEU A 732 14.78 28.97 -21.15
N GLY A 733 15.82 28.20 -20.81
CA GLY A 733 17.10 28.25 -21.50
C GLY A 733 18.26 27.64 -20.70
N ARG A 734 19.49 27.84 -21.23
CA ARG A 734 20.76 27.41 -20.63
C ARG A 734 21.75 28.57 -20.52
N THR A 735 22.54 28.62 -19.44
CA THR A 735 23.58 29.64 -19.21
C THR A 735 24.80 29.03 -18.53
N ALA A 736 25.99 29.60 -18.75
CA ALA A 736 27.21 29.26 -18.01
C ALA A 736 27.37 30.07 -16.72
N GLY A 737 26.64 31.19 -16.60
CA GLY A 737 26.65 32.03 -15.40
C GLY A 737 25.73 31.52 -14.29
N THR A 738 25.74 32.20 -13.15
CA THR A 738 24.88 31.90 -12.00
C THR A 738 23.76 32.94 -11.82
N GLU A 739 23.37 33.56 -12.92
CA GLU A 739 22.27 34.50 -13.00
C GLU A 739 21.50 34.37 -14.33
N MET A 740 20.21 34.69 -14.31
CA MET A 740 19.35 34.76 -15.50
C MET A 740 18.24 35.79 -15.33
N ARG A 741 18.00 36.61 -16.35
CA ARG A 741 16.86 37.53 -16.37
C ARG A 741 15.57 36.74 -16.58
N VAL A 742 14.65 36.85 -15.63
CA VAL A 742 13.41 36.05 -15.61
C VAL A 742 12.14 36.90 -15.73
N VAL A 743 12.18 38.16 -15.26
CA VAL A 743 11.08 39.11 -15.45
C VAL A 743 11.57 40.30 -16.27
N SER A 744 10.83 40.65 -17.32
CA SER A 744 11.13 41.79 -18.19
C SER A 744 9.89 42.29 -18.93
N PRO A 745 9.74 43.61 -19.16
CA PRO A 745 8.67 44.17 -19.99
C PRO A 745 8.77 43.80 -21.46
N THR A 746 9.94 43.33 -21.91
CA THR A 746 10.18 42.85 -23.26
C THR A 746 10.67 41.39 -23.20
N PRO A 747 9.78 40.44 -22.88
CA PRO A 747 10.17 39.05 -22.73
C PRO A 747 10.68 38.48 -24.06
N SER A 748 11.86 37.88 -24.03
CA SER A 748 12.46 37.21 -25.19
C SER A 748 12.05 35.74 -25.30
N HIS A 749 11.38 35.19 -24.29
CA HIS A 749 10.93 33.80 -24.26
C HIS A 749 9.58 33.65 -23.53
N ALA A 750 8.77 32.67 -23.94
CA ALA A 750 7.41 32.46 -23.41
C ALA A 750 7.34 32.03 -21.93
N ASN A 751 8.45 31.50 -21.41
CA ASN A 751 8.61 31.09 -20.01
C ASN A 751 9.27 32.16 -19.12
N MET A 752 9.44 33.39 -19.62
CA MET A 752 9.67 34.57 -18.77
C MET A 752 8.36 35.03 -18.14
N ASN A 753 8.45 35.93 -17.15
CA ASN A 753 7.31 36.54 -16.45
C ASN A 753 6.36 35.52 -15.81
N LYS A 754 6.91 34.37 -15.38
CA LYS A 754 6.23 33.35 -14.59
C LYS A 754 6.39 33.59 -13.09
N CYS A 755 5.55 32.91 -12.31
CA CYS A 755 5.55 33.03 -10.85
C CYS A 755 6.71 32.26 -10.19
N TYR A 756 7.02 31.06 -10.67
CA TYR A 756 7.98 30.15 -10.05
C TYR A 756 9.11 29.79 -11.02
N TYR A 757 10.34 29.73 -10.50
CA TYR A 757 11.51 29.33 -11.28
C TYR A 757 12.38 28.30 -10.56
N ARG A 758 12.98 27.40 -11.34
CA ARG A 758 13.96 26.41 -10.88
C ARG A 758 15.20 26.38 -11.77
N VAL A 759 16.28 25.86 -11.20
CA VAL A 759 17.58 25.70 -11.86
C VAL A 759 18.05 24.24 -11.72
N VAL A 760 18.59 23.67 -12.79
CA VAL A 760 19.26 22.37 -12.85
C VAL A 760 20.72 22.61 -13.21
N ALA A 761 21.64 22.04 -12.44
CA ALA A 761 23.07 22.12 -12.72
C ALA A 761 23.49 21.03 -13.72
N VAL A 762 24.40 21.37 -14.62
CA VAL A 762 24.95 20.45 -15.63
C VAL A 762 26.47 20.52 -15.61
N ASP A 763 27.13 19.39 -15.38
CA ASP A 763 28.59 19.32 -15.33
C ASP A 763 29.24 19.17 -16.71
N ALA A 764 30.57 19.10 -16.74
CA ALA A 764 31.36 19.00 -17.97
C ALA A 764 31.10 17.70 -18.77
N ASN A 765 30.54 16.66 -18.13
CA ASN A 765 30.18 15.40 -18.76
C ASN A 765 28.73 15.39 -19.28
N GLY A 766 27.97 16.46 -19.02
CA GLY A 766 26.55 16.53 -19.36
C GLY A 766 25.64 15.88 -18.32
N SER A 767 26.17 15.49 -17.15
CA SER A 767 25.38 14.94 -16.06
C SER A 767 24.53 16.05 -15.44
N GLU A 768 23.23 15.79 -15.30
CA GLU A 768 22.26 16.74 -14.77
C GLU A 768 21.96 16.43 -13.30
N SER A 769 21.93 17.48 -12.48
CA SER A 769 21.51 17.38 -11.09
C SER A 769 19.99 17.23 -10.97
N ILE A 770 19.61 16.96 -9.73
CA ILE A 770 18.60 17.71 -9.00
C ILE A 770 18.10 19.04 -9.60
N CYS A 771 16.80 19.29 -9.82
CA CYS A 771 16.34 20.68 -9.86
C CYS A 771 16.40 21.30 -8.45
N SER A 772 16.66 22.61 -8.38
CA SER A 772 16.75 23.38 -7.16
C SER A 772 15.41 23.50 -6.42
N ASP A 773 15.46 24.05 -5.20
CA ASP A 773 14.27 24.70 -4.65
C ASP A 773 13.77 25.80 -5.61
N PHE A 774 12.48 26.08 -5.60
CA PHE A 774 11.94 27.12 -6.47
C PHE A 774 12.10 28.51 -5.85
N ALA A 775 12.34 29.52 -6.69
CA ALA A 775 12.15 30.92 -6.32
C ALA A 775 10.76 31.39 -6.77
N GLU A 776 10.05 32.07 -5.87
CA GLU A 776 8.76 32.70 -6.12
C GLU A 776 8.97 34.18 -6.43
N MET A 777 8.41 34.66 -7.55
CA MET A 777 8.42 36.06 -7.93
C MET A 777 7.32 36.81 -7.15
N PRO A 778 7.43 38.12 -6.94
CA PRO A 778 6.32 38.89 -6.40
C PRO A 778 5.05 38.71 -7.25
N HIS A 779 3.91 38.39 -6.63
CA HIS A 779 2.61 38.27 -7.29
C HIS A 779 1.47 38.76 -6.37
N PRO A 780 0.41 39.36 -6.93
CA PRO A 780 0.33 39.83 -8.30
C PRO A 780 1.34 40.97 -8.53
N SER A 781 1.99 41.03 -9.70
CA SER A 781 2.89 42.14 -10.03
C SER A 781 2.88 42.45 -11.52
N PHE A 782 2.92 43.73 -11.89
CA PHE A 782 2.96 44.15 -13.29
C PHE A 782 4.37 43.98 -13.86
N TRP A 783 4.48 43.28 -14.99
CA TRP A 783 5.74 43.18 -15.74
C TRP A 783 5.68 43.95 -17.07
N SER A 784 4.49 44.19 -17.63
CA SER A 784 4.36 44.91 -18.89
C SER A 784 4.61 46.41 -18.73
N LYS A 785 5.17 47.03 -19.76
CA LYS A 785 5.38 48.48 -19.80
C LYS A 785 4.25 49.16 -20.60
N PRO A 786 3.51 50.12 -20.01
CA PRO A 786 2.46 50.84 -20.73
C PRO A 786 3.04 51.77 -21.80
N PRO A 787 2.32 52.02 -22.91
CA PRO A 787 2.73 52.99 -23.91
C PRO A 787 2.82 54.40 -23.30
N ALA A 788 3.87 55.14 -23.67
CA ALA A 788 4.04 56.52 -23.23
C ALA A 788 3.20 57.54 -24.04
N THR A 789 2.67 57.12 -25.20
CA THR A 789 1.95 58.00 -26.11
C THR A 789 0.71 57.36 -26.72
N ALA A 790 -0.33 58.14 -26.94
CA ALA A 790 -1.48 57.84 -27.80
C ALA A 790 -1.67 58.96 -28.83
N LYS A 791 -2.58 58.78 -29.80
CA LYS A 791 -2.90 59.82 -30.80
C LYS A 791 -4.38 60.18 -30.76
N ALA A 792 -4.70 61.46 -30.79
CA ALA A 792 -6.09 61.92 -30.84
C ALA A 792 -6.81 61.31 -32.07
N GLY A 793 -8.03 60.82 -31.87
CA GLY A 793 -8.84 60.16 -32.90
C GLY A 793 -8.42 58.74 -33.29
N VAL A 794 -7.34 58.18 -32.73
CA VAL A 794 -6.85 56.83 -33.05
C VAL A 794 -7.16 55.86 -31.91
N PRO A 795 -7.70 54.66 -32.17
CA PRO A 795 -7.91 53.64 -31.15
C PRO A 795 -6.62 53.30 -30.40
N PHE A 796 -6.66 53.44 -29.08
CA PHE A 796 -5.63 53.02 -28.13
C PHE A 796 -5.96 51.63 -27.59
N SER A 797 -4.93 50.79 -27.45
CA SER A 797 -5.03 49.48 -26.82
C SER A 797 -3.76 49.17 -26.02
N TYR A 798 -3.92 48.68 -24.80
CA TYR A 798 -2.81 48.20 -23.97
C TYR A 798 -3.27 47.01 -23.12
N GLN A 799 -2.58 45.89 -23.26
CA GLN A 799 -2.81 44.69 -22.46
C GLN A 799 -1.85 44.71 -21.26
N ALA A 800 -2.39 44.88 -20.05
CA ALA A 800 -1.58 44.74 -18.85
C ALA A 800 -1.14 43.27 -18.67
N GLY A 801 0.16 43.07 -18.48
CA GLY A 801 0.80 41.81 -18.16
C GLY A 801 1.11 41.75 -16.67
N VAL A 802 0.54 40.75 -15.99
CA VAL A 802 0.67 40.54 -14.55
C VAL A 802 1.21 39.13 -14.29
N ILE A 803 2.18 39.01 -13.39
CA ILE A 803 2.63 37.73 -12.83
C ILE A 803 1.55 37.27 -11.85
N ARG A 804 1.13 36.01 -11.98
CA ARG A 804 0.16 35.38 -11.09
C ARG A 804 0.49 33.91 -10.86
N SER A 805 0.12 33.41 -9.69
CA SER A 805 0.21 32.00 -9.34
C SER A 805 -1.04 31.25 -9.83
N LEU A 806 -0.82 30.03 -10.33
CA LEU A 806 -1.89 29.04 -10.50
C LEU A 806 -2.09 28.23 -9.22
N GLY A 807 -1.26 28.42 -8.18
CA GLY A 807 -1.19 27.50 -7.06
C GLY A 807 -0.67 26.14 -7.49
N ASP A 808 -0.85 25.16 -6.61
CA ASP A 808 -0.57 23.75 -6.82
C ASP A 808 -1.84 22.97 -7.14
N ALA A 809 -1.69 21.82 -7.80
CA ALA A 809 -2.81 20.94 -8.11
C ALA A 809 -3.17 20.13 -6.86
N GLN A 810 -4.37 20.30 -6.31
CA GLN A 810 -4.83 19.54 -5.14
C GLN A 810 -6.04 18.67 -5.46
N HIS A 811 -6.09 17.52 -4.82
CA HIS A 811 -7.30 16.72 -4.69
C HIS A 811 -8.10 17.25 -3.50
N ARG A 812 -9.41 17.46 -3.66
CA ARG A 812 -10.32 17.73 -2.54
C ARG A 812 -11.43 16.70 -2.54
N TYR A 813 -11.84 16.27 -1.35
CA TYR A 813 -12.97 15.36 -1.18
C TYR A 813 -14.31 16.09 -1.17
N GLU A 814 -14.32 17.35 -0.71
CA GLU A 814 -15.52 18.20 -0.66
C GLU A 814 -15.20 19.66 -1.05
N PRO A 815 -15.69 20.17 -2.20
CA PRO A 815 -16.30 19.41 -3.30
C PRO A 815 -15.29 18.46 -3.94
N LYS A 816 -15.75 17.27 -4.34
CA LYS A 816 -14.88 16.24 -4.89
C LYS A 816 -14.25 16.66 -6.23
N GLY A 817 -12.92 16.63 -6.34
CA GLY A 817 -12.24 16.82 -7.62
C GLY A 817 -10.75 17.13 -7.53
N ASN A 818 -10.07 17.03 -8.66
CA ASN A 818 -8.70 17.50 -8.84
C ASN A 818 -8.73 18.90 -9.46
N GLY A 819 -7.95 19.83 -8.92
CA GLY A 819 -7.94 21.20 -9.45
C GLY A 819 -6.89 22.11 -8.81
N PHE A 820 -6.77 23.29 -9.38
CA PHE A 820 -5.92 24.37 -8.87
C PHE A 820 -6.77 25.30 -8.00
N TRP A 821 -6.99 24.90 -6.75
CA TRP A 821 -7.91 25.58 -5.82
C TRP A 821 -7.38 26.92 -5.30
N GLU A 822 -6.08 27.14 -5.46
CA GLU A 822 -5.39 28.36 -5.05
C GLU A 822 -5.00 29.25 -6.24
N ALA A 823 -5.51 28.94 -7.45
CA ALA A 823 -5.25 29.74 -8.63
C ALA A 823 -5.75 31.17 -8.48
N GLU A 824 -4.89 32.15 -8.72
CA GLU A 824 -5.25 33.56 -8.57
C GLU A 824 -6.17 34.05 -9.70
N GLU A 825 -7.33 34.56 -9.30
CA GLU A 825 -8.24 35.31 -10.15
C GLU A 825 -7.87 36.79 -10.10
N LEU A 826 -7.46 37.34 -11.25
CA LEU A 826 -7.11 38.75 -11.34
C LEU A 826 -8.35 39.60 -11.63
N LYS A 827 -8.57 40.62 -10.80
CA LYS A 827 -9.58 41.66 -11.03
C LYS A 827 -8.90 43.01 -11.15
N PHE A 828 -9.06 43.64 -12.30
CA PHE A 828 -8.45 44.93 -12.62
C PHE A 828 -9.44 46.07 -12.40
N ALA A 829 -8.94 47.21 -11.90
CA ALA A 829 -9.72 48.43 -11.71
C ALA A 829 -8.93 49.67 -12.15
N LEU A 830 -9.64 50.64 -12.74
CA LEU A 830 -9.08 51.98 -12.95
C LEU A 830 -9.27 52.80 -11.68
N ARG A 831 -8.15 53.19 -11.06
CA ARG A 831 -8.17 54.14 -9.93
C ARG A 831 -8.11 55.58 -10.41
N LYS A 832 -7.42 55.81 -11.53
CA LYS A 832 -7.33 57.11 -12.20
C LYS A 832 -7.28 56.88 -13.70
N ALA A 833 -8.15 57.55 -14.46
CA ALA A 833 -8.17 57.47 -15.92
C ALA A 833 -8.94 58.65 -16.53
N PRO A 834 -8.64 59.03 -17.78
CA PRO A 834 -9.51 59.92 -18.55
C PRO A 834 -10.81 59.21 -18.96
N ALA A 835 -11.88 59.97 -19.19
CA ALA A 835 -13.22 59.43 -19.47
C ALA A 835 -13.31 58.54 -20.72
N TRP A 836 -12.44 58.75 -21.71
CA TRP A 836 -12.41 57.98 -22.96
C TRP A 836 -11.78 56.58 -22.80
N LEU A 837 -11.06 56.32 -21.71
CA LEU A 837 -10.32 55.09 -21.49
C LEU A 837 -11.15 54.10 -20.66
N LYS A 838 -11.30 52.89 -21.18
CA LYS A 838 -12.04 51.79 -20.56
C LYS A 838 -11.09 50.64 -20.24
N LEU A 839 -11.43 49.88 -19.21
CA LEU A 839 -10.69 48.71 -18.76
C LEU A 839 -11.63 47.50 -18.73
N ASP A 840 -11.20 46.40 -19.34
CA ASP A 840 -11.79 45.11 -19.09
C ASP A 840 -11.29 44.57 -17.74
N ALA A 841 -12.20 44.44 -16.78
CA ALA A 841 -11.87 44.10 -15.40
C ALA A 841 -11.33 42.67 -15.21
N LYS A 842 -11.48 41.76 -16.20
CA LYS A 842 -11.00 40.37 -16.11
C LYS A 842 -9.67 40.18 -16.80
N THR A 843 -9.50 40.79 -17.95
CA THR A 843 -8.32 40.60 -18.81
C THR A 843 -7.25 41.65 -18.53
N GLY A 844 -7.60 42.82 -17.99
CA GLY A 844 -6.65 43.93 -17.84
C GLY A 844 -6.42 44.70 -19.15
N LEU A 845 -7.25 44.47 -20.17
CA LEU A 845 -7.17 45.16 -21.45
C LEU A 845 -7.72 46.59 -21.33
N LEU A 846 -6.84 47.58 -21.54
CA LEU A 846 -7.23 48.96 -21.71
C LEU A 846 -7.53 49.25 -23.17
N THR A 847 -8.69 49.87 -23.43
CA THR A 847 -9.09 50.35 -24.77
C THR A 847 -9.77 51.70 -24.70
N GLY A 848 -9.68 52.47 -25.78
CA GLY A 848 -10.41 53.74 -25.90
C GLY A 848 -9.88 54.58 -27.05
N THR A 849 -10.54 55.70 -27.36
CA THR A 849 -10.09 56.64 -28.39
C THR A 849 -10.02 58.03 -27.78
N PRO A 850 -8.83 58.62 -27.59
CA PRO A 850 -8.72 59.97 -27.08
C PRO A 850 -9.29 60.97 -28.08
N ASP A 851 -9.99 61.97 -27.57
CA ASP A 851 -10.71 63.01 -28.31
C ASP A 851 -9.88 64.27 -28.57
N ALA A 852 -8.91 64.57 -27.70
CA ALA A 852 -8.04 65.74 -27.82
C ALA A 852 -6.59 65.45 -27.37
N SER A 853 -5.64 66.25 -27.88
CA SER A 853 -4.25 66.20 -27.45
C SER A 853 -4.09 66.69 -26.00
N GLY A 854 -3.07 66.18 -25.31
CA GLY A 854 -2.87 66.50 -23.89
C GLY A 854 -2.08 65.43 -23.15
N LYS A 855 -2.10 65.50 -21.81
CA LYS A 855 -1.48 64.50 -20.94
C LYS A 855 -2.50 64.01 -19.93
N CYS A 856 -2.58 62.69 -19.74
CA CYS A 856 -3.41 62.10 -18.70
C CYS A 856 -2.60 61.11 -17.87
N ARG A 857 -2.90 61.07 -16.56
CA ARG A 857 -2.36 60.05 -15.66
C ARG A 857 -3.34 58.89 -15.59
N VAL A 858 -2.82 57.68 -15.74
CA VAL A 858 -3.57 56.45 -15.63
C VAL A 858 -3.00 55.64 -14.48
N GLU A 859 -3.88 55.10 -13.64
CA GLU A 859 -3.54 54.20 -12.56
C GLU A 859 -4.44 52.97 -12.66
N ILE A 860 -3.80 51.83 -12.88
CA ILE A 860 -4.45 50.52 -12.92
C ILE A 860 -4.08 49.80 -11.62
N GLU A 861 -5.08 49.27 -10.93
CA GLU A 861 -4.90 48.35 -9.82
C GLU A 861 -5.30 46.94 -10.27
N VAL A 862 -4.57 45.92 -9.83
CA VAL A 862 -4.96 44.52 -9.89
C VAL A 862 -5.08 43.96 -8.49
N ARG A 863 -6.13 43.16 -8.25
CA ARG A 863 -6.40 42.50 -6.98
C ARG A 863 -6.71 41.03 -7.18
N THR A 864 -6.23 40.17 -6.26
CA THR A 864 -6.59 38.75 -6.19
C THR A 864 -7.82 38.53 -5.30
N GLN A 865 -8.46 37.37 -5.42
CA GLN A 865 -9.52 36.97 -4.49
C GLN A 865 -9.03 36.78 -3.04
N PHE A 866 -7.71 36.68 -2.82
CA PHE A 866 -7.09 36.53 -1.51
C PHE A 866 -6.74 37.87 -0.83
N GLY A 867 -6.94 38.98 -1.54
CA GLY A 867 -6.77 40.33 -0.99
C GLY A 867 -5.47 41.02 -1.39
N ASP A 868 -4.57 40.33 -2.08
CA ASP A 868 -3.30 40.88 -2.59
C ASP A 868 -3.56 41.94 -3.67
N VAL A 869 -2.69 42.95 -3.72
CA VAL A 869 -2.87 44.12 -4.59
C VAL A 869 -1.55 44.54 -5.21
N ALA A 870 -1.59 44.90 -6.48
CA ALA A 870 -0.53 45.68 -7.12
C ALA A 870 -1.13 46.84 -7.92
N ALA A 871 -0.35 47.91 -8.08
CA ALA A 871 -0.74 49.07 -8.88
C ALA A 871 0.34 49.42 -9.90
N GLN A 872 -0.07 49.88 -11.07
CA GLN A 872 0.79 50.43 -12.10
C GLN A 872 0.29 51.83 -12.47
N GLN A 873 1.14 52.83 -12.26
CA GLN A 873 0.88 54.22 -12.60
C GLN A 873 1.72 54.63 -13.81
N PHE A 874 1.12 55.35 -14.76
CA PHE A 874 1.82 55.90 -15.91
C PHE A 874 1.16 57.18 -16.44
N GLU A 875 1.93 57.96 -17.20
CA GLU A 875 1.43 59.13 -17.92
C GLU A 875 1.36 58.82 -19.42
N LEU A 876 0.26 59.21 -20.05
CA LEU A 876 0.02 59.04 -21.48
C LEU A 876 -0.02 60.43 -22.13
N ALA A 877 0.92 60.70 -23.04
CA ALA A 877 0.91 61.89 -23.85
C ALA A 877 0.11 61.64 -25.14
N ILE A 878 -1.03 62.30 -25.28
CA ILE A 878 -1.90 62.24 -26.45
C ILE A 878 -1.39 63.30 -27.44
N LYS A 879 -0.90 62.83 -28.60
CA LYS A 879 -0.35 63.65 -29.68
C LYS A 879 -1.37 63.91 -30.78
#